data_AF-A0A3D1KF47-F1
#
_entry.id   AF-A0A3D1KF47-F1
#
_cell.length_a   1.000
_cell.length_b   1.000
_cell.length_c   1.000
_cell.angle_alpha   90.00
_cell.angle_beta   90.00
_cell.angle_gamma   90.00
#
_symmetry.space_group_name_H-M   'P 1'
#
loop_
_entity.id
_entity.type
_entity.pdbx_description
1 polymer ?
#
loop_
_entity_poly.entity_id
_entity_poly.type
_entity_poly.pdbx_seq_one_letter_code
_entity_poly.pdbx_strand_id
1 'polypeptide(L)'
;MEKNRIIKSLAVCMLGILGLQSFSEDPVKVELNPVLQDSSEIRFAKDSQGIFKARKNLNVALLKRIVLKPDDVKSLDLELNVVALPRGLNVIASGENLNNETADFAKIPALRGISLSAGESLLITAYKKDWHWNGGAVFTGLAISADDGSGKMEPSFPSDPMISGPIGDMSLAGKGDYKDFPDLTNSTPMLKNDKGGFGLKESSLSARSDGRNLSLHHNGRNDKDKSGWAPCLVFTAKKTGTYSIEGTAKLLSGNKDHKISWLIGIISEASESLKDSQLSIYRVLKPGGNLEIGAEVEAKPVFSAKLDTGKGKNAKVAATGIETALGDSLSKDNGECALLFAITPAEGKKILPAIAKGAKGTANVKSHPKTLLFDHGIKPRNGVYATMKDGKLFYGDKRLKLWGMVKDGTGERVRRLGFNCVRVWFQGSFYTPESAKAGKAMEYVKGDGSALDRYDRMMADYRENGIFVMLATTVGSGTGQIPIADMLSDDSWLAGGADWPEWKKAAREIKGSYDHFGYVDDRFWKARIRHAENVFTHINPYTGKRYAEDEIIALIEINNEAGLAKNWLEHGFSKWPAYFRDSMQRQWNAWLEKKYKDEAGITAAWKKLDQGESLSDMSIKLEPILASHSKYPKERQCDFTRFIYSLIDSRNQEYMKFCRSLAPKGVGVNVVPFSFDSQYRPSIPWLYTNWLGDTSTVSMYFWSTPSMLTNPPGLYVLDSHRLSDKLSVIYETQRGRPSPYRAEFPYMLSVFTSWQDFDVVVFHGSWFGNSTDEQLLAGTAQPPTTSHLWTGVHLEHDQTMTSAIAMAGRIFLNGEVETAPNPAVYTVGSKGIFSFDTFNGIGGKEMSLNTFTRGTRIKLEPERDCGVLLDGKELLPGEPVKEAVKTGNFTTWDWQNGRLIIDSPTVKVYTGKTVPSYSFKDGITISGFNTPFISFALISADGKPLLGTDACRKAYVSAVLDCKNTGFAYDYSTPGGPVEQAKAVRNPGIAPIVVDKVSYTLSFPVEINGRFTGYDFALRQTEENTITGQNTIRKPEQTLWMGLLEFSGRGKNMDVAVDPSPGVNTIAAKGEIKETETTDLKLAGIFNPLPALSWGDNYNRAHRSLRDGTIVRTSITPQELSDKPSKTISLKEASLLLGMPSDIDVIFSEDKMSQIAVTFTQAPSFADLVAKCKEAFGKPVREKIVDVASEQSEVQWSVKKTEGTLLITATEVQGVVRMRYVLGK
;
A
#
# COMPACT_ATOMS: atom_id res chain seq x y z
N MET A 1 -41.96 66.53 -3.86
CA MET A 1 -40.78 67.12 -4.52
C MET A 1 -39.77 66.03 -4.82
N GLU A 2 -39.30 66.06 -6.06
CA GLU A 2 -38.19 65.30 -6.64
C GLU A 2 -36.87 65.38 -5.86
N LYS A 3 -36.01 64.36 -6.07
CA LYS A 3 -34.52 64.42 -6.20
C LYS A 3 -33.70 64.71 -4.93
N ASN A 4 -32.45 64.29 -4.77
CA ASN A 4 -31.54 63.40 -5.49
C ASN A 4 -30.30 63.18 -4.60
N ARG A 5 -29.57 62.09 -4.86
CA ARG A 5 -28.09 61.96 -4.89
C ARG A 5 -27.27 62.72 -3.84
N ILE A 6 -26.61 61.98 -2.92
CA ILE A 6 -25.19 62.16 -2.53
C ILE A 6 -24.65 61.11 -1.51
N ILE A 7 -25.39 60.06 -1.10
CA ILE A 7 -24.88 59.08 -0.10
C ILE A 7 -24.65 57.66 -0.68
N LYS A 8 -23.98 57.53 -1.83
CA LYS A 8 -23.55 56.20 -2.33
C LYS A 8 -22.11 56.06 -2.80
N SER A 9 -21.30 57.12 -2.77
CA SER A 9 -19.91 57.03 -3.25
C SER A 9 -18.85 56.94 -2.16
N LEU A 10 -19.20 56.90 -0.87
CA LEU A 10 -18.22 56.74 0.22
C LEU A 10 -18.20 55.36 0.90
N ALA A 11 -19.14 54.46 0.58
CA ALA A 11 -19.22 53.13 1.20
C ALA A 11 -18.48 52.02 0.44
N VAL A 12 -17.85 52.32 -0.70
CA VAL A 12 -17.19 51.31 -1.56
C VAL A 12 -15.68 51.22 -1.34
N CYS A 13 -15.06 52.14 -0.59
CA CYS A 13 -13.60 52.11 -0.35
C CYS A 13 -13.17 51.64 1.05
N MET A 14 -14.09 51.23 1.93
CA MET A 14 -13.76 50.74 3.28
C MET A 14 -14.38 49.36 3.62
N LEU A 15 -14.52 48.50 2.61
CA LEU A 15 -14.86 47.07 2.77
C LEU A 15 -13.82 46.15 2.08
N GLY A 16 -12.59 46.64 1.91
CA GLY A 16 -11.48 45.91 1.27
C GLY A 16 -10.58 45.10 2.21
N ILE A 17 -10.88 45.02 3.51
CA ILE A 17 -10.06 44.28 4.48
C ILE A 17 -10.98 43.58 5.49
N LEU A 18 -11.61 42.48 5.09
CA LEU A 18 -12.08 41.39 5.95
C LEU A 18 -12.19 40.15 5.06
N GLY A 19 -11.52 39.07 5.46
CA GLY A 19 -11.13 37.95 4.61
C GLY A 19 -12.26 37.29 3.84
N LEU A 20 -12.28 37.51 2.52
CA LEU A 20 -12.76 36.53 1.56
C LEU A 20 -11.67 35.47 1.42
N GLN A 21 -11.82 34.35 2.12
CA GLN A 21 -11.33 33.08 1.58
C GLN A 21 -11.93 32.96 0.18
N SER A 22 -11.08 33.00 -0.85
CA SER A 22 -11.48 32.68 -2.21
C SER A 22 -11.93 31.21 -2.21
N PHE A 23 -13.24 30.98 -2.09
CA PHE A 23 -13.80 29.69 -2.43
C PHE A 23 -13.55 29.46 -3.92
N SER A 24 -12.98 28.30 -4.17
CA SER A 24 -12.43 27.82 -5.43
C SER A 24 -13.41 27.89 -6.60
N GLU A 25 -12.83 27.90 -7.79
CA GLU A 25 -13.43 27.66 -9.12
C GLU A 25 -14.66 26.72 -9.11
N ASP A 26 -15.57 26.92 -10.07
CA ASP A 26 -16.80 26.12 -10.23
C ASP A 26 -16.56 24.59 -10.07
N PRO A 27 -17.41 23.88 -9.29
CA PRO A 27 -17.21 22.48 -8.93
C PRO A 27 -17.38 21.49 -10.09
N VAL A 28 -17.88 21.98 -11.22
CA VAL A 28 -18.09 21.23 -12.47
C VAL A 28 -17.51 22.04 -13.61
N LYS A 29 -16.53 21.48 -14.31
CA LYS A 29 -15.94 22.08 -15.52
C LYS A 29 -16.45 21.35 -16.75
N VAL A 30 -17.05 22.07 -17.69
CA VAL A 30 -17.50 21.49 -18.97
C VAL A 30 -16.53 21.84 -20.07
N GLU A 31 -15.94 20.83 -20.69
CA GLU A 31 -15.02 21.00 -21.81
C GLU A 31 -15.74 20.68 -23.12
N LEU A 32 -15.84 21.70 -23.98
CA LEU A 32 -16.42 21.60 -25.31
C LEU A 32 -15.33 21.33 -26.37
N ASN A 33 -15.73 20.76 -27.51
CA ASN A 33 -14.90 20.62 -28.69
C ASN A 33 -14.44 22.03 -29.14
N PRO A 34 -13.13 22.28 -29.23
CA PRO A 34 -12.59 23.64 -29.39
C PRO A 34 -13.02 24.38 -30.66
N VAL A 35 -13.47 23.67 -31.70
CA VAL A 35 -13.79 24.24 -33.03
C VAL A 35 -15.22 24.83 -33.10
N LEU A 36 -16.10 24.53 -32.15
CA LEU A 36 -17.55 24.79 -32.29
C LEU A 36 -18.19 25.33 -30.99
N GLN A 37 -17.45 26.00 -30.11
CA GLN A 37 -18.00 26.45 -28.83
C GLN A 37 -19.20 27.40 -29.00
N ASP A 38 -20.33 27.03 -28.40
CA ASP A 38 -21.39 27.98 -28.05
C ASP A 38 -20.85 28.92 -26.96
N SER A 39 -21.01 30.23 -27.15
CA SER A 39 -20.58 31.31 -26.24
C SER A 39 -21.23 31.28 -24.85
N SER A 40 -22.06 30.29 -24.56
CA SER A 40 -22.89 30.26 -23.38
C SER A 40 -22.22 29.47 -22.23
N GLU A 41 -21.76 30.18 -21.19
CA GLU A 41 -21.37 29.58 -19.90
C GLU A 41 -22.46 28.62 -19.37
N ILE A 42 -22.06 27.47 -18.83
CA ILE A 42 -22.96 26.60 -18.07
C ILE A 42 -22.89 27.05 -16.62
N ARG A 43 -23.92 27.75 -16.16
CA ARG A 43 -24.03 28.18 -14.77
C ARG A 43 -24.79 27.13 -13.98
N PHE A 44 -24.16 26.59 -12.95
CA PHE A 44 -24.77 25.65 -12.03
C PHE A 44 -25.49 26.42 -10.93
N ALA A 45 -26.77 26.11 -10.70
CA ALA A 45 -27.50 26.65 -9.55
C ALA A 45 -27.52 25.60 -8.44
N LYS A 46 -27.12 26.00 -7.23
CA LYS A 46 -27.22 25.17 -6.03
C LYS A 46 -28.61 25.36 -5.43
N ASP A 47 -29.35 24.29 -5.23
CA ASP A 47 -30.62 24.36 -4.50
C ASP A 47 -30.42 24.34 -2.97
N SER A 48 -31.51 24.51 -2.22
CA SER A 48 -31.50 24.57 -0.76
C SER A 48 -31.02 23.28 -0.07
N GLN A 49 -30.94 22.16 -0.81
CA GLN A 49 -30.41 20.88 -0.32
C GLN A 49 -28.94 20.65 -0.73
N GLY A 50 -28.35 21.60 -1.45
CA GLY A 50 -26.98 21.52 -1.94
C GLY A 50 -26.82 20.68 -3.20
N ILE A 51 -27.91 20.41 -3.92
CA ILE A 51 -27.91 19.72 -5.22
C ILE A 51 -27.56 20.76 -6.29
N PHE A 52 -26.58 20.44 -7.12
CA PHE A 52 -26.28 21.26 -8.29
C PHE A 52 -27.24 20.87 -9.43
N LYS A 53 -28.08 21.82 -9.85
CA LYS A 53 -29.00 21.65 -10.98
C LYS A 53 -28.50 22.46 -12.16
N ALA A 54 -28.36 21.79 -13.30
CA ALA A 54 -28.13 22.44 -14.59
C ALA A 54 -29.10 21.89 -15.63
N ARG A 55 -29.81 22.80 -16.29
CA ARG A 55 -30.72 22.51 -17.40
C ARG A 55 -30.22 23.25 -18.62
N LYS A 56 -29.76 22.52 -19.65
CA LYS A 56 -29.32 23.18 -20.88
C LYS A 56 -29.50 22.34 -22.13
N ASN A 57 -29.84 23.05 -23.19
CA ASN A 57 -29.80 22.59 -24.56
C ASN A 57 -28.33 22.47 -24.99
N LEU A 58 -27.81 21.25 -25.02
CA LEU A 58 -26.42 20.92 -25.32
C LEU A 58 -26.35 20.14 -26.63
N ASN A 59 -25.62 20.70 -27.60
CA ASN A 59 -25.28 19.96 -28.81
C ASN A 59 -24.16 18.96 -28.47
N VAL A 60 -24.51 17.67 -28.40
CA VAL A 60 -23.60 16.58 -27.97
C VAL A 60 -22.41 16.38 -28.92
N ALA A 61 -22.49 16.84 -30.18
CA ALA A 61 -21.34 16.84 -31.07
C ALA A 61 -20.25 17.86 -30.64
N LEU A 62 -20.60 18.76 -29.72
CA LEU A 62 -19.74 19.82 -29.19
C LEU A 62 -19.20 19.50 -27.80
N LEU A 63 -19.66 18.42 -27.15
CA LEU A 63 -19.29 18.11 -25.76
C LEU A 63 -18.12 17.11 -25.76
N LYS A 64 -16.95 17.52 -25.24
CA LYS A 64 -15.77 16.65 -25.13
C LYS A 64 -15.83 15.81 -23.85
N ARG A 65 -16.03 16.46 -22.70
CA ARG A 65 -16.20 15.80 -21.39
C ARG A 65 -16.78 16.76 -20.35
N ILE A 66 -17.35 16.22 -19.28
CA ILE A 66 -17.66 16.97 -18.05
C ILE A 66 -16.72 16.48 -16.96
N VAL A 67 -15.94 17.39 -16.38
CA VAL A 67 -15.01 17.10 -15.28
C VAL A 67 -15.65 17.52 -13.96
N LEU A 68 -15.65 16.60 -13.01
CA LEU A 68 -16.15 16.80 -11.65
C LEU A 68 -14.96 16.84 -10.70
N LYS A 69 -14.88 17.89 -9.88
CA LYS A 69 -13.95 17.93 -8.75
C LYS A 69 -14.53 17.03 -7.63
N PRO A 70 -13.89 15.91 -7.28
CA PRO A 70 -14.51 14.84 -6.46
C PRO A 70 -14.96 15.28 -5.06
N ASP A 71 -14.30 16.30 -4.49
CA ASP A 71 -14.49 16.68 -3.10
C ASP A 71 -15.74 17.55 -2.84
N ASP A 72 -16.40 18.12 -3.86
CA ASP A 72 -17.37 19.23 -3.67
C ASP A 72 -18.83 18.99 -4.10
N VAL A 73 -19.19 17.85 -4.71
CA VAL A 73 -20.53 17.65 -5.33
C VAL A 73 -21.38 16.59 -4.60
N LYS A 74 -22.24 17.02 -3.67
CA LYS A 74 -23.17 16.15 -2.89
C LYS A 74 -24.14 15.34 -3.76
N SER A 75 -24.76 16.01 -4.73
CA SER A 75 -25.48 15.39 -5.84
C SER A 75 -25.49 16.33 -7.05
N LEU A 76 -25.39 15.75 -8.24
CA LEU A 76 -25.52 16.44 -9.52
C LEU A 76 -26.80 15.96 -10.20
N ASP A 77 -27.67 16.89 -10.55
CA ASP A 77 -28.88 16.62 -11.33
C ASP A 77 -28.72 17.33 -12.69
N LEU A 78 -28.35 16.56 -13.71
CA LEU A 78 -28.00 17.08 -15.03
C LEU A 78 -29.08 16.72 -16.06
N GLU A 79 -29.90 17.69 -16.48
CA GLU A 79 -30.84 17.54 -17.60
C GLU A 79 -30.19 18.07 -18.90
N LEU A 80 -29.71 17.16 -19.74
CA LEU A 80 -29.16 17.47 -21.07
C LEU A 80 -30.27 17.42 -22.12
N ASN A 81 -30.44 18.45 -22.95
CA ASN A 81 -31.31 18.40 -24.13
C ASN A 81 -30.46 18.45 -25.40
N VAL A 82 -30.50 17.42 -26.24
CA VAL A 82 -29.75 17.40 -27.51
C VAL A 82 -30.33 18.40 -28.52
N VAL A 83 -29.48 19.27 -29.10
CA VAL A 83 -29.86 20.20 -30.18
C VAL A 83 -28.94 20.03 -31.40
N ALA A 84 -29.54 20.12 -32.59
CA ALA A 84 -29.03 19.71 -33.90
C ALA A 84 -27.68 20.32 -34.34
N LEU A 85 -26.95 19.58 -35.19
CA LEU A 85 -25.94 20.13 -36.11
C LEU A 85 -26.63 20.70 -37.37
N PRO A 86 -25.98 21.62 -38.10
CA PRO A 86 -26.36 21.96 -39.47
C PRO A 86 -26.35 20.72 -40.37
N ARG A 87 -27.22 20.67 -41.38
CA ARG A 87 -27.29 19.54 -42.33
C ARG A 87 -25.96 19.38 -43.06
N GLY A 88 -25.49 18.14 -43.17
CA GLY A 88 -24.59 17.71 -44.23
C GLY A 88 -23.11 18.08 -44.14
N LEU A 89 -22.58 18.73 -43.08
CA LEU A 89 -21.13 19.03 -42.96
C LEU A 89 -20.38 18.07 -42.04
N ASN A 90 -19.33 17.42 -42.55
CA ASN A 90 -18.34 16.66 -41.79
C ASN A 90 -16.97 17.35 -41.85
N VAL A 91 -16.44 17.81 -40.72
CA VAL A 91 -15.15 18.56 -40.68
C VAL A 91 -13.98 17.57 -40.76
N ILE A 92 -13.12 17.71 -41.77
CA ILE A 92 -11.93 16.88 -42.00
C ILE A 92 -10.71 17.49 -41.29
N ALA A 93 -10.52 18.79 -41.40
CA ALA A 93 -9.42 19.51 -40.76
C ALA A 93 -9.79 20.96 -40.46
N SER A 94 -9.20 21.53 -39.43
CA SER A 94 -9.34 22.96 -39.08
C SER A 94 -8.15 23.45 -38.27
N GLY A 95 -8.00 24.76 -38.15
CA GLY A 95 -7.00 25.39 -37.29
C GLY A 95 -7.33 26.85 -37.00
N GLU A 96 -6.76 27.39 -35.93
CA GLU A 96 -6.81 28.82 -35.57
C GLU A 96 -5.38 29.36 -35.48
N ASN A 97 -5.07 30.51 -36.09
CA ASN A 97 -3.76 31.16 -35.90
C ASN A 97 -3.87 32.69 -35.78
N LEU A 98 -2.97 33.28 -34.99
CA LEU A 98 -2.83 34.72 -34.77
C LEU A 98 -1.75 35.27 -35.71
N ASN A 99 -2.06 36.31 -36.49
CA ASN A 99 -1.10 37.14 -37.25
C ASN A 99 -0.28 36.50 -38.39
N ASN A 100 -0.85 36.44 -39.61
CA ASN A 100 -0.13 36.25 -40.89
C ASN A 100 0.68 34.95 -41.03
N GLU A 101 0.43 33.95 -40.18
CA GLU A 101 1.03 32.62 -40.28
C GLU A 101 0.47 31.81 -41.46
N THR A 102 1.28 30.88 -41.95
CA THR A 102 0.99 30.03 -43.11
C THR A 102 0.74 28.58 -42.65
N ALA A 103 -0.47 28.06 -42.87
CA ALA A 103 -0.78 26.64 -42.69
C ALA A 103 -0.34 25.84 -43.93
N ASP A 104 0.40 24.75 -43.72
CA ASP A 104 0.86 23.85 -44.78
C ASP A 104 0.01 22.58 -44.80
N PHE A 105 -0.88 22.47 -45.80
CA PHE A 105 -1.84 21.37 -45.89
C PHE A 105 -1.18 20.02 -46.14
N ALA A 106 0.01 20.00 -46.76
CA ALA A 106 0.75 18.76 -46.97
C ALA A 106 1.19 18.11 -45.65
N LYS A 107 1.32 18.86 -44.55
CA LYS A 107 1.69 18.35 -43.23
C LYS A 107 0.52 17.81 -42.41
N ILE A 108 -0.71 17.90 -42.92
CA ILE A 108 -1.92 17.50 -42.21
C ILE A 108 -2.35 16.13 -42.72
N PRO A 109 -2.15 15.03 -41.94
CA PRO A 109 -2.39 13.67 -42.44
C PRO A 109 -3.83 13.44 -42.92
N ALA A 110 -4.82 14.06 -42.26
CA ALA A 110 -6.23 13.95 -42.60
C ALA A 110 -6.61 14.56 -43.97
N LEU A 111 -5.74 15.40 -44.56
CA LEU A 111 -5.95 15.98 -45.89
C LEU A 111 -5.36 15.14 -47.03
N ARG A 112 -4.75 14.00 -46.69
CA ARG A 112 -4.31 12.96 -47.64
C ARG A 112 -5.31 11.82 -47.55
N GLY A 113 -5.78 11.31 -48.69
CA GLY A 113 -6.64 10.13 -48.68
C GLY A 113 -8.13 10.41 -48.40
N ILE A 114 -8.65 11.59 -48.76
CA ILE A 114 -10.04 11.99 -48.53
C ILE A 114 -10.98 11.24 -49.48
N SER A 115 -11.78 10.31 -48.96
CA SER A 115 -12.78 9.61 -49.77
C SER A 115 -14.00 10.48 -50.04
N LEU A 116 -14.28 10.74 -51.32
CA LEU A 116 -15.50 11.40 -51.78
C LEU A 116 -16.26 10.49 -52.74
N SER A 117 -17.58 10.47 -52.62
CA SER A 117 -18.50 9.87 -53.58
C SER A 117 -18.81 10.84 -54.72
N ALA A 118 -19.21 10.33 -55.89
CA ALA A 118 -19.68 11.19 -56.97
C ALA A 118 -20.85 12.07 -56.47
N GLY A 119 -20.71 13.40 -56.60
CA GLY A 119 -21.66 14.41 -56.12
C GLY A 119 -21.38 14.94 -54.70
N GLU A 120 -20.51 14.31 -53.91
CA GLU A 120 -20.07 14.88 -52.63
C GLU A 120 -19.13 16.07 -52.87
N SER A 121 -19.25 17.07 -51.99
CA SER A 121 -18.49 18.31 -52.12
C SER A 121 -17.51 18.50 -50.98
N LEU A 122 -16.38 19.10 -51.25
CA LEU A 122 -15.35 19.44 -50.30
C LEU A 122 -15.28 20.95 -50.19
N LEU A 123 -15.45 21.45 -48.97
CA LEU A 123 -15.48 22.86 -48.65
C LEU A 123 -14.15 23.28 -48.05
N ILE A 124 -13.62 24.41 -48.52
CA ILE A 124 -12.43 25.07 -47.96
C ILE A 124 -12.77 26.53 -47.69
N THR A 125 -12.60 26.99 -46.45
CA THR A 125 -12.90 28.38 -46.07
C THR A 125 -12.01 28.89 -44.94
N ALA A 126 -11.94 30.21 -44.80
CA ALA A 126 -11.36 30.90 -43.66
C ALA A 126 -12.31 31.97 -43.15
N TYR A 127 -12.52 32.00 -41.84
CA TYR A 127 -13.52 32.84 -41.17
C TYR A 127 -13.03 33.28 -39.79
N LYS A 128 -13.67 34.31 -39.22
CA LYS A 128 -13.38 34.82 -37.88
C LYS A 128 -14.42 34.37 -36.85
N LYS A 129 -14.05 34.23 -35.58
CA LYS A 129 -14.98 33.98 -34.46
C LYS A 129 -15.92 35.17 -34.17
N ASP A 130 -15.43 36.42 -34.23
CA ASP A 130 -16.17 37.68 -33.97
C ASP A 130 -16.10 38.67 -35.16
N TRP A 131 -17.15 38.69 -35.98
CA TRP A 131 -17.21 39.22 -37.36
C TRP A 131 -17.18 40.75 -37.59
N HIS A 132 -16.74 41.53 -36.60
CA HIS A 132 -16.74 43.00 -36.67
C HIS A 132 -15.56 43.63 -37.45
N TRP A 133 -14.66 42.83 -38.03
CA TRP A 133 -13.41 43.32 -38.64
C TRP A 133 -13.08 42.59 -39.95
N ASN A 134 -12.38 43.26 -40.87
CA ASN A 134 -11.93 42.67 -42.14
C ASN A 134 -10.89 41.57 -41.91
N GLY A 135 -10.93 40.50 -42.72
CA GLY A 135 -10.01 39.37 -42.64
C GLY A 135 -10.20 38.38 -43.79
N GLY A 136 -9.45 37.27 -43.77
CA GLY A 136 -9.55 36.24 -44.82
C GLY A 136 -8.36 35.29 -44.85
N ALA A 137 -8.17 34.63 -45.99
CA ALA A 137 -6.98 33.82 -46.25
C ALA A 137 -6.54 33.95 -47.71
N VAL A 138 -5.23 33.88 -47.93
CA VAL A 138 -4.62 33.71 -49.24
C VAL A 138 -4.09 32.28 -49.32
N PHE A 139 -4.68 31.50 -50.21
CA PHE A 139 -4.27 30.14 -50.50
C PHE A 139 -3.28 30.17 -51.67
N THR A 140 -2.06 29.69 -51.45
CA THR A 140 -0.98 29.68 -52.46
C THR A 140 -0.68 28.24 -52.86
N GLY A 141 -0.71 27.96 -54.17
CA GLY A 141 -0.46 26.62 -54.72
C GLY A 141 -1.51 25.59 -54.28
N LEU A 142 -2.73 26.05 -53.98
CA LEU A 142 -3.83 25.18 -53.57
C LEU A 142 -4.24 24.29 -54.75
N ALA A 143 -4.24 22.98 -54.54
CA ALA A 143 -4.72 22.05 -55.54
C ALA A 143 -5.41 20.84 -54.91
N ILE A 144 -6.36 20.28 -55.65
CA ILE A 144 -7.03 19.03 -55.32
C ILE A 144 -6.67 18.02 -56.39
N SER A 145 -6.13 16.88 -55.97
CA SER A 145 -5.69 15.80 -56.86
C SER A 145 -6.46 14.53 -56.52
N ALA A 146 -6.84 13.77 -57.54
CA ALA A 146 -7.30 12.40 -57.34
C ALA A 146 -6.08 11.49 -57.16
N ASP A 147 -6.07 10.67 -56.11
CA ASP A 147 -4.91 9.84 -55.73
C ASP A 147 -4.66 8.70 -56.74
N ASP A 148 -5.64 8.39 -57.59
CA ASP A 148 -5.53 7.41 -58.69
C ASP A 148 -4.79 7.95 -59.92
N GLY A 149 -4.34 9.21 -59.89
CA GLY A 149 -3.62 9.86 -60.99
C GLY A 149 -4.52 10.37 -62.12
N SER A 150 -5.84 10.33 -61.97
CA SER A 150 -6.82 10.73 -63.00
C SER A 150 -6.87 12.23 -63.31
N GLY A 151 -6.26 13.06 -62.47
CA GLY A 151 -6.07 14.48 -62.73
C GLY A 151 -5.84 15.32 -61.47
N LYS A 152 -5.49 16.59 -61.69
CA LYS A 152 -5.28 17.62 -60.67
C LYS A 152 -6.02 18.88 -61.08
N MET A 153 -6.64 19.56 -60.12
CA MET A 153 -7.36 20.82 -60.34
C MET A 153 -6.84 21.92 -59.41
N GLU A 154 -6.68 23.12 -59.98
CA GLU A 154 -6.27 24.33 -59.29
C GLU A 154 -7.36 25.41 -59.44
N PRO A 155 -7.62 26.24 -58.41
CA PRO A 155 -8.73 27.20 -58.38
C PRO A 155 -8.42 28.47 -59.21
N SER A 156 -8.33 28.33 -60.53
CA SER A 156 -8.10 29.44 -61.48
C SER A 156 -9.42 29.93 -62.08
N PHE A 157 -9.94 31.06 -61.60
CA PHE A 157 -11.24 31.61 -62.00
C PHE A 157 -11.08 32.90 -62.85
N PRO A 158 -10.86 32.81 -64.17
CA PRO A 158 -10.53 33.99 -64.99
C PRO A 158 -11.74 34.90 -65.29
N SER A 159 -12.93 34.31 -65.44
CA SER A 159 -14.17 35.06 -65.75
C SER A 159 -15.44 34.47 -65.16
N ASP A 160 -15.43 33.18 -64.81
CA ASP A 160 -16.56 32.44 -64.26
C ASP A 160 -16.24 32.04 -62.80
N PRO A 161 -17.17 32.21 -61.83
CA PRO A 161 -17.00 31.73 -60.45
C PRO A 161 -16.99 30.19 -60.33
N MET A 162 -17.16 29.46 -61.43
CA MET A 162 -17.09 28.01 -61.52
C MET A 162 -16.12 27.56 -62.61
N ILE A 163 -15.37 26.49 -62.33
CA ILE A 163 -14.55 25.79 -63.31
C ILE A 163 -14.83 24.29 -63.25
N SER A 164 -15.03 23.68 -64.40
CA SER A 164 -15.24 22.24 -64.54
C SER A 164 -13.95 21.58 -65.03
N GLY A 165 -13.51 20.52 -64.35
CA GLY A 165 -12.31 19.77 -64.70
C GLY A 165 -12.55 18.25 -64.75
N PRO A 166 -11.47 17.46 -64.99
CA PRO A 166 -11.57 16.03 -65.23
C PRO A 166 -11.95 15.21 -63.99
N ILE A 167 -11.66 15.71 -62.79
CA ILE A 167 -11.89 15.00 -61.52
C ILE A 167 -13.10 15.55 -60.73
N GLY A 168 -13.61 16.73 -61.07
CA GLY A 168 -14.69 17.40 -60.37
C GLY A 168 -14.97 18.81 -60.89
N ASP A 169 -15.81 19.54 -60.18
CA ASP A 169 -16.15 20.94 -60.44
C ASP A 169 -15.74 21.80 -59.23
N MET A 170 -15.04 22.92 -59.46
CA MET A 170 -14.72 23.89 -58.40
C MET A 170 -15.59 25.13 -58.57
N SER A 171 -16.16 25.63 -57.49
CA SER A 171 -16.94 26.87 -57.48
C SER A 171 -16.62 27.73 -56.27
N LEU A 172 -16.77 29.04 -56.44
CA LEU A 172 -16.72 30.02 -55.37
C LEU A 172 -18.12 30.32 -54.88
N ALA A 173 -18.34 30.15 -53.58
CA ALA A 173 -19.63 30.38 -52.94
C ALA A 173 -19.46 31.18 -51.64
N GLY A 174 -20.57 31.63 -51.06
CA GLY A 174 -20.56 32.22 -49.73
C GLY A 174 -21.94 32.29 -49.09
N LYS A 175 -21.98 32.45 -47.76
CA LYS A 175 -23.23 32.50 -46.97
C LYS A 175 -23.37 33.80 -46.20
N GLY A 176 -24.60 34.33 -46.16
CA GLY A 176 -24.93 35.66 -45.62
C GLY A 176 -25.83 35.64 -44.39
N ASP A 177 -25.44 34.94 -43.31
CA ASP A 177 -25.89 35.25 -41.94
C ASP A 177 -24.98 34.50 -40.95
N TYR A 178 -24.56 35.17 -39.88
CA TYR A 178 -23.57 34.65 -38.91
C TYR A 178 -24.16 33.62 -37.95
N LYS A 179 -25.47 33.66 -37.70
CA LYS A 179 -26.14 32.74 -36.76
C LYS A 179 -26.29 31.34 -37.32
N ASP A 180 -26.27 31.23 -38.64
CA ASP A 180 -26.60 30.01 -39.37
C ASP A 180 -25.38 29.43 -40.08
N PHE A 181 -24.16 29.88 -39.77
CA PHE A 181 -22.93 29.22 -40.19
C PHE A 181 -22.62 28.07 -39.21
N PRO A 182 -22.31 26.83 -39.65
CA PRO A 182 -22.02 26.39 -41.02
C PRO A 182 -23.14 25.56 -41.69
N ASP A 183 -24.38 26.06 -41.79
CA ASP A 183 -25.41 25.45 -42.65
C ASP A 183 -25.11 25.73 -44.13
N LEU A 184 -24.18 24.95 -44.68
CA LEU A 184 -23.49 25.21 -45.95
C LEU A 184 -24.25 24.73 -47.20
N THR A 185 -25.32 23.96 -47.04
CA THR A 185 -26.18 23.50 -48.13
C THR A 185 -26.97 24.63 -48.80
N ASN A 186 -26.99 25.83 -48.20
CA ASN A 186 -27.62 27.05 -48.73
C ASN A 186 -26.58 28.11 -49.16
N SER A 187 -25.36 27.71 -49.55
CA SER A 187 -24.36 28.65 -50.04
C SER A 187 -24.80 29.31 -51.35
N THR A 188 -24.65 30.62 -51.47
CA THR A 188 -24.98 31.37 -52.69
C THR A 188 -23.75 31.42 -53.59
N PRO A 189 -23.86 31.10 -54.89
CA PRO A 189 -22.75 31.27 -55.85
C PRO A 189 -22.29 32.74 -55.88
N MET A 190 -20.99 32.96 -55.97
CA MET A 190 -20.44 34.32 -56.09
C MET A 190 -20.64 34.85 -57.52
N LEU A 191 -20.88 36.14 -57.66
CA LEU A 191 -21.00 36.86 -58.93
C LEU A 191 -19.69 37.54 -59.30
N LYS A 192 -19.45 37.74 -60.60
CA LYS A 192 -18.31 38.51 -61.08
C LYS A 192 -18.41 39.97 -60.63
N ASN A 193 -17.30 40.52 -60.17
CA ASN A 193 -17.17 41.91 -59.74
C ASN A 193 -16.47 42.74 -60.84
N ASP A 194 -16.98 43.94 -61.09
CA ASP A 194 -16.47 44.88 -62.11
C ASP A 194 -15.01 45.31 -61.91
N LYS A 195 -14.43 45.09 -60.72
CA LYS A 195 -13.05 45.43 -60.34
C LYS A 195 -12.05 44.26 -60.43
N GLY A 196 -12.44 43.14 -61.07
CA GLY A 196 -11.52 42.03 -61.37
C GLY A 196 -11.42 40.95 -60.28
N GLY A 197 -12.57 40.45 -59.80
CA GLY A 197 -12.68 39.29 -58.90
C GLY A 197 -14.15 38.85 -58.74
N PHE A 198 -14.50 38.23 -57.62
CA PHE A 198 -15.85 37.72 -57.34
C PHE A 198 -16.37 38.20 -55.98
N GLY A 199 -17.69 38.37 -55.86
CA GLY A 199 -18.38 38.70 -54.62
C GLY A 199 -19.85 38.31 -54.65
N LEU A 200 -20.52 38.39 -53.50
CA LEU A 200 -21.91 37.90 -53.38
C LEU A 200 -22.95 38.94 -53.83
N LYS A 201 -22.52 40.20 -53.98
CA LYS A 201 -23.22 41.27 -54.69
C LYS A 201 -22.28 41.84 -55.75
N GLU A 202 -22.82 42.35 -56.87
CA GLU A 202 -22.06 42.89 -58.03
C GLU A 202 -20.96 43.90 -57.65
N SER A 203 -21.17 44.68 -56.58
CA SER A 203 -20.22 45.71 -56.11
C SER A 203 -19.22 45.24 -55.03
N SER A 204 -19.35 44.01 -54.51
CA SER A 204 -18.50 43.47 -53.43
C SER A 204 -17.34 42.62 -53.96
N LEU A 205 -16.13 42.78 -53.40
CA LEU A 205 -14.97 41.93 -53.71
C LEU A 205 -14.67 41.03 -52.50
N SER A 206 -14.89 39.73 -52.63
CA SER A 206 -14.72 38.75 -51.55
C SER A 206 -13.90 37.52 -51.95
N ALA A 207 -13.68 37.29 -53.24
CA ALA A 207 -12.73 36.30 -53.72
C ALA A 207 -11.97 36.82 -54.94
N ARG A 208 -10.70 36.47 -55.08
CA ARG A 208 -9.88 36.79 -56.25
C ARG A 208 -8.89 35.66 -56.51
N SER A 209 -8.82 35.18 -57.75
CA SER A 209 -7.82 34.23 -58.20
C SER A 209 -6.92 34.88 -59.26
N ASP A 210 -5.60 34.78 -59.09
CA ASP A 210 -4.61 35.25 -60.07
C ASP A 210 -3.97 34.11 -60.88
N GLY A 211 -4.53 32.90 -60.77
CA GLY A 211 -4.02 31.68 -61.38
C GLY A 211 -3.03 30.89 -60.51
N ARG A 212 -2.37 31.51 -59.51
CA ARG A 212 -1.47 30.83 -58.57
C ARG A 212 -1.92 30.94 -57.12
N ASN A 213 -2.62 32.01 -56.78
CA ASN A 213 -3.16 32.30 -55.47
C ASN A 213 -4.68 32.49 -55.54
N LEU A 214 -5.40 31.89 -54.59
CA LEU A 214 -6.80 32.18 -54.33
C LEU A 214 -6.91 32.97 -53.04
N SER A 215 -7.39 34.20 -53.11
CA SER A 215 -7.64 35.04 -51.94
C SER A 215 -9.13 35.02 -51.62
N LEU A 216 -9.50 34.61 -50.40
CA LEU A 216 -10.86 34.65 -49.88
C LEU A 216 -10.91 35.69 -48.75
N HIS A 217 -11.60 36.80 -48.98
CA HIS A 217 -11.70 37.93 -48.06
C HIS A 217 -13.13 38.16 -47.60
N HIS A 218 -13.33 38.21 -46.29
CA HIS A 218 -14.60 38.65 -45.72
C HIS A 218 -14.52 40.14 -45.36
N ASN A 219 -15.54 40.90 -45.78
CA ASN A 219 -15.72 42.28 -45.32
C ASN A 219 -16.41 42.23 -43.96
N GLY A 220 -15.78 42.80 -42.93
CA GLY A 220 -16.40 42.97 -41.62
C GLY A 220 -17.71 43.77 -41.75
N ARG A 221 -18.59 43.65 -40.75
CA ARG A 221 -19.95 44.24 -40.74
C ARG A 221 -19.94 45.69 -41.25
N ASN A 222 -20.53 45.94 -42.43
CA ASN A 222 -20.83 47.29 -42.88
C ASN A 222 -22.14 47.73 -42.19
N ASP A 223 -22.12 48.85 -41.47
CA ASP A 223 -23.22 49.30 -40.59
C ASP A 223 -24.56 49.49 -41.32
N LYS A 224 -24.54 49.62 -42.65
CA LYS A 224 -25.74 49.85 -43.47
C LYS A 224 -26.50 48.58 -43.88
N ASP A 225 -25.82 47.43 -44.04
CA ASP A 225 -26.43 46.24 -44.69
C ASP A 225 -26.63 45.04 -43.75
N LYS A 226 -26.17 45.11 -42.50
CA LYS A 226 -26.28 44.09 -41.43
C LYS A 226 -25.94 42.62 -41.79
N SER A 227 -25.53 42.32 -43.02
CA SER A 227 -25.18 41.01 -43.55
C SER A 227 -23.66 40.90 -43.74
N GLY A 228 -23.03 39.94 -43.06
CA GLY A 228 -21.63 39.57 -43.24
C GLY A 228 -21.54 38.25 -43.99
N TRP A 229 -20.50 38.06 -44.81
CA TRP A 229 -20.40 36.91 -45.71
C TRP A 229 -19.10 36.12 -45.57
N ALA A 230 -19.21 34.78 -45.51
CA ALA A 230 -18.06 33.86 -45.49
C ALA A 230 -17.82 33.28 -46.89
N PRO A 231 -16.80 33.77 -47.63
CA PRO A 231 -16.44 33.17 -48.90
C PRO A 231 -15.79 31.79 -48.69
N CYS A 232 -16.10 30.84 -49.57
CA CYS A 232 -15.56 29.51 -49.56
C CYS A 232 -15.27 29.01 -50.99
N LEU A 233 -14.31 28.10 -51.09
CA LEU A 233 -14.08 27.28 -52.26
C LEU A 233 -14.81 25.94 -52.05
N VAL A 234 -15.60 25.53 -53.02
CA VAL A 234 -16.32 24.25 -53.03
C VAL A 234 -15.81 23.41 -54.19
N PHE A 235 -15.39 22.18 -53.93
CA PHE A 235 -15.02 21.20 -54.94
C PHE A 235 -15.99 20.02 -54.92
N THR A 236 -16.73 19.79 -56.00
CA THR A 236 -17.69 18.68 -56.12
C THR A 236 -17.07 17.56 -56.95
N ALA A 237 -16.96 16.36 -56.38
CA ALA A 237 -16.33 15.21 -57.05
C ALA A 237 -17.25 14.66 -58.16
N LYS A 238 -16.71 14.43 -59.37
CA LYS A 238 -17.46 13.80 -60.48
C LYS A 238 -17.47 12.28 -60.43
N LYS A 239 -16.51 11.68 -59.73
CA LYS A 239 -16.37 10.24 -59.58
C LYS A 239 -16.13 9.91 -58.11
N THR A 240 -16.56 8.73 -57.70
CA THR A 240 -16.20 8.21 -56.38
C THR A 240 -14.73 7.83 -56.39
N GLY A 241 -13.97 8.30 -55.39
CA GLY A 241 -12.54 8.06 -55.32
C GLY A 241 -11.91 8.71 -54.09
N THR A 242 -10.58 8.63 -54.05
CA THR A 242 -9.77 9.20 -52.98
C THR A 242 -9.04 10.43 -53.49
N TYR A 243 -9.09 11.51 -52.71
CA TYR A 243 -8.59 12.83 -53.07
C TYR A 243 -7.61 13.36 -52.03
N SER A 244 -6.63 14.14 -52.47
CA SER A 244 -5.70 14.81 -51.58
C SER A 244 -5.67 16.31 -51.86
N ILE A 245 -5.42 17.08 -50.81
CA ILE A 245 -5.31 18.55 -50.87
C ILE A 245 -3.87 18.96 -50.55
N GLU A 246 -3.31 19.80 -51.40
CA GLU A 246 -1.99 20.39 -51.22
C GLU A 246 -2.03 21.91 -51.34
N GLY A 247 -0.95 22.56 -50.92
CA GLY A 247 -0.81 24.01 -50.91
C GLY A 247 -0.74 24.58 -49.51
N THR A 248 -0.73 25.91 -49.44
CA THR A 248 -0.59 26.64 -48.18
C THR A 248 -1.67 27.69 -48.02
N ALA A 249 -2.08 27.97 -46.79
CA ALA A 249 -3.06 29.01 -46.47
C ALA A 249 -2.44 30.04 -45.54
N LYS A 250 -2.22 31.26 -46.02
CA LYS A 250 -1.81 32.40 -45.21
C LYS A 250 -3.05 33.14 -44.71
N LEU A 251 -3.26 33.13 -43.39
CA LEU A 251 -4.44 33.76 -42.79
C LEU A 251 -4.19 35.26 -42.56
N LEU A 252 -5.14 36.10 -42.95
CA LEU A 252 -5.04 37.56 -42.89
C LEU A 252 -6.05 38.12 -41.89
N SER A 253 -5.56 38.83 -40.87
CA SER A 253 -6.42 39.59 -39.94
C SER A 253 -6.21 41.10 -40.13
N GLY A 254 -7.29 41.86 -40.20
CA GLY A 254 -7.26 43.32 -40.18
C GLY A 254 -6.91 43.95 -38.82
N ASN A 255 -6.80 43.14 -37.76
CA ASN A 255 -6.40 43.57 -36.41
C ASN A 255 -5.50 42.50 -35.75
N LYS A 256 -4.37 42.92 -35.17
CA LYS A 256 -3.35 42.03 -34.62
C LYS A 256 -3.79 41.20 -33.40
N ASP A 257 -4.84 41.63 -32.71
CA ASP A 257 -5.34 40.97 -31.49
C ASP A 257 -6.43 39.92 -31.78
N HIS A 258 -6.76 39.69 -33.05
CA HIS A 258 -7.91 38.89 -33.47
C HIS A 258 -7.52 37.65 -34.29
N LYS A 259 -8.09 36.49 -33.92
CA LYS A 259 -7.83 35.17 -34.55
C LYS A 259 -8.66 34.94 -35.81
N ILE A 260 -8.04 34.38 -36.85
CA ILE A 260 -8.74 33.81 -38.03
C ILE A 260 -8.62 32.28 -37.96
N SER A 261 -9.74 31.62 -38.24
CA SER A 261 -9.88 30.17 -38.26
C SER A 261 -10.06 29.69 -39.69
N TRP A 262 -9.50 28.55 -40.05
CA TRP A 262 -9.75 27.90 -41.34
C TRP A 262 -10.37 26.52 -41.11
N LEU A 263 -11.17 26.09 -42.08
CA LEU A 263 -11.92 24.85 -42.01
C LEU A 263 -11.97 24.17 -43.38
N ILE A 264 -11.77 22.85 -43.36
CA ILE A 264 -11.94 21.95 -44.49
C ILE A 264 -12.92 20.85 -44.07
N GLY A 265 -13.98 20.64 -44.85
CA GLY A 265 -15.00 19.63 -44.55
C GLY A 265 -15.70 19.07 -45.79
N ILE A 266 -16.32 17.90 -45.65
CA ILE A 266 -17.14 17.25 -46.67
C ILE A 266 -18.59 17.69 -46.48
N ILE A 267 -19.26 18.06 -47.56
CA ILE A 267 -20.68 18.32 -47.66
C ILE A 267 -21.34 17.14 -48.39
N SER A 268 -22.25 16.43 -47.72
CA SER A 268 -23.01 15.32 -48.30
C SER A 268 -24.52 15.61 -48.27
N GLU A 269 -25.21 15.54 -49.42
CA GLU A 269 -26.68 15.71 -49.50
C GLU A 269 -27.46 14.47 -48.99
N ALA A 270 -26.82 13.31 -48.86
CA ALA A 270 -27.46 12.08 -48.40
C ALA A 270 -27.61 12.05 -46.86
N SER A 271 -28.79 12.38 -46.34
CA SER A 271 -29.09 12.24 -44.91
C SER A 271 -29.58 10.83 -44.57
N GLU A 272 -28.84 10.07 -43.76
CA GLU A 272 -29.41 8.94 -43.01
C GLU A 272 -29.55 9.30 -41.53
N SER A 273 -30.66 8.90 -40.91
CA SER A 273 -31.05 9.36 -39.57
C SER A 273 -30.25 8.69 -38.44
N LEU A 274 -30.05 9.40 -37.31
CA LEU A 274 -29.51 8.84 -36.03
C LEU A 274 -30.37 7.72 -35.40
N LYS A 275 -31.47 7.32 -36.04
CA LYS A 275 -32.34 6.24 -35.59
C LYS A 275 -31.49 4.98 -35.40
N ASP A 276 -31.61 4.38 -34.21
CA ASP A 276 -30.89 3.18 -33.75
C ASP A 276 -29.44 3.38 -33.24
N SER A 277 -28.91 4.61 -33.18
CA SER A 277 -27.60 4.90 -32.54
C SER A 277 -27.69 4.93 -31.01
N GLN A 278 -26.60 4.64 -30.30
CA GLN A 278 -26.59 4.52 -28.83
C GLN A 278 -25.75 5.63 -28.18
N LEU A 279 -26.34 6.43 -27.27
CA LEU A 279 -25.61 7.34 -26.38
C LEU A 279 -25.24 6.59 -25.09
N SER A 280 -23.96 6.54 -24.77
CA SER A 280 -23.42 5.93 -23.57
C SER A 280 -22.63 6.95 -22.75
N ILE A 281 -22.87 6.99 -21.44
CA ILE A 281 -22.17 7.83 -20.48
C ILE A 281 -21.33 6.93 -19.59
N TYR A 282 -20.03 7.19 -19.57
CA TYR A 282 -19.06 6.47 -18.76
C TYR A 282 -18.59 7.37 -17.62
N ARG A 283 -18.56 6.82 -16.40
CA ARG A 283 -17.80 7.42 -15.31
C ARG A 283 -16.37 6.94 -15.44
N VAL A 284 -15.48 7.84 -15.80
CA VAL A 284 -14.04 7.57 -15.86
C VAL A 284 -13.45 7.98 -14.52
N LEU A 285 -13.13 6.98 -13.69
CA LEU A 285 -12.25 7.11 -12.55
C LEU A 285 -10.86 6.76 -13.08
N LYS A 286 -9.95 7.73 -13.28
CA LYS A 286 -8.59 7.37 -13.69
C LYS A 286 -7.79 6.95 -12.44
N PRO A 287 -7.23 5.73 -12.39
CA PRO A 287 -6.12 5.42 -11.48
C PRO A 287 -4.86 6.12 -11.99
N GLY A 288 -4.11 6.80 -11.13
CA GLY A 288 -2.80 7.34 -11.50
C GLY A 288 -1.83 6.19 -11.79
N GLY A 289 -1.42 6.04 -13.05
CA GLY A 289 -0.43 5.04 -13.49
C GLY A 289 -0.65 4.68 -14.97
N ASN A 290 0.42 4.39 -15.71
CA ASN A 290 0.36 4.02 -17.13
C ASN A 290 -0.55 2.80 -17.33
N LEU A 291 -1.75 3.03 -17.83
CA LEU A 291 -2.67 1.99 -18.25
C LEU A 291 -2.35 1.69 -19.72
N GLU A 292 -1.58 0.63 -19.98
CA GLU A 292 -1.69 -0.05 -21.27
C GLU A 292 -3.03 -0.79 -21.25
N ILE A 293 -3.96 -0.36 -22.11
CA ILE A 293 -5.27 -1.00 -22.26
C ILE A 293 -5.02 -2.37 -22.92
N GLY A 294 -4.83 -3.40 -22.09
CA GLY A 294 -4.98 -4.79 -22.47
C GLY A 294 -6.46 -5.17 -22.49
N ALA A 295 -6.86 -5.96 -23.48
CA ALA A 295 -8.22 -6.12 -24.03
C ALA A 295 -9.34 -6.72 -23.12
N GLU A 296 -9.26 -6.65 -21.78
CA GLU A 296 -10.27 -7.27 -20.90
C GLU A 296 -10.79 -6.41 -19.73
N VAL A 297 -10.81 -5.08 -19.87
CA VAL A 297 -11.58 -4.22 -18.96
C VAL A 297 -12.97 -3.94 -19.58
N GLU A 298 -14.00 -4.66 -19.14
CA GLU A 298 -15.41 -4.32 -19.45
C GLU A 298 -15.78 -2.97 -18.81
N ALA A 299 -15.62 -1.87 -19.54
CA ALA A 299 -16.18 -0.58 -19.15
C ALA A 299 -17.70 -0.62 -19.29
N LYS A 300 -18.44 -0.82 -18.19
CA LYS A 300 -19.90 -0.74 -18.19
C LYS A 300 -20.37 0.72 -18.14
N PRO A 301 -21.22 1.19 -19.06
CA PRO A 301 -21.75 2.54 -19.02
C PRO A 301 -22.63 2.74 -17.77
N VAL A 302 -22.51 3.89 -17.12
CA VAL A 302 -23.35 4.26 -15.96
C VAL A 302 -24.76 4.65 -16.44
N PHE A 303 -24.87 5.07 -17.70
CA PHE A 303 -26.12 5.29 -18.41
C PHE A 303 -25.93 4.95 -19.89
N SER A 304 -26.91 4.27 -20.49
CA SER A 304 -26.92 4.03 -21.93
C SER A 304 -28.35 4.07 -22.46
N ALA A 305 -28.56 4.75 -23.59
CA ALA A 305 -29.87 4.88 -24.22
C ALA A 305 -29.76 4.83 -25.75
N LYS A 306 -30.69 4.11 -26.40
CA LYS A 306 -30.90 4.24 -27.85
C LYS A 306 -31.54 5.60 -28.15
N LEU A 307 -31.03 6.28 -29.16
CA LEU A 307 -31.57 7.53 -29.67
C LEU A 307 -32.80 7.19 -30.54
N ASP A 308 -33.99 7.28 -29.96
CA ASP A 308 -35.26 7.19 -30.68
C ASP A 308 -35.81 8.61 -30.93
N THR A 309 -36.26 8.88 -32.16
CA THR A 309 -36.94 10.14 -32.52
C THR A 309 -38.45 10.06 -32.29
N GLY A 310 -38.97 8.95 -31.74
CA GLY A 310 -40.38 8.71 -31.43
C GLY A 310 -40.66 8.33 -29.97
N LYS A 311 -41.92 8.56 -29.54
CA LYS A 311 -42.39 8.44 -28.15
C LYS A 311 -42.30 7.00 -27.59
N GLY A 312 -41.43 6.80 -26.59
CA GLY A 312 -41.76 6.07 -25.36
C GLY A 312 -41.29 4.61 -25.19
N LYS A 313 -40.62 4.41 -24.03
CA LYS A 313 -40.43 3.20 -23.19
C LYS A 313 -39.31 2.18 -23.51
N ASN A 314 -38.34 2.15 -22.57
CA ASN A 314 -37.49 1.07 -22.02
C ASN A 314 -36.97 -0.07 -22.91
N ALA A 315 -35.64 -0.20 -23.03
CA ALA A 315 -34.94 -1.49 -23.25
C ALA A 315 -33.42 -1.41 -22.91
N LYS A 316 -32.81 -2.59 -22.69
CA LYS A 316 -31.49 -2.89 -22.06
C LYS A 316 -30.41 -3.39 -23.06
N VAL A 317 -29.13 -3.05 -22.79
CA VAL A 317 -27.81 -3.72 -23.13
C VAL A 317 -27.43 -3.76 -24.65
N ALA A 318 -26.18 -3.74 -25.18
CA ALA A 318 -24.77 -3.94 -24.76
C ALA A 318 -23.83 -2.92 -25.47
N ALA A 319 -22.53 -2.88 -25.15
CA ALA A 319 -21.53 -2.12 -25.89
C ALA A 319 -20.25 -2.95 -26.15
N THR A 320 -19.77 -2.93 -27.40
CA THR A 320 -18.43 -3.37 -27.82
C THR A 320 -17.79 -2.25 -28.64
N GLY A 321 -16.53 -1.92 -28.34
CA GLY A 321 -15.67 -1.03 -29.14
C GLY A 321 -15.50 0.40 -28.60
N ILE A 322 -14.70 0.59 -27.54
CA ILE A 322 -14.22 1.90 -27.08
C ILE A 322 -12.73 1.79 -26.71
N GLU A 323 -11.85 1.70 -27.70
CA GLU A 323 -10.40 1.70 -27.44
C GLU A 323 -9.70 2.97 -27.96
N THR A 324 -10.16 3.56 -29.08
CA THR A 324 -9.41 4.63 -29.76
C THR A 324 -9.64 6.04 -29.20
N ALA A 325 -10.82 6.34 -28.63
CA ALA A 325 -11.13 7.69 -28.12
C ALA A 325 -10.58 7.98 -26.71
N LEU A 326 -10.22 6.93 -25.96
CA LEU A 326 -9.77 7.04 -24.57
C LEU A 326 -8.29 7.43 -24.44
N GLY A 327 -7.43 7.00 -25.37
CA GLY A 327 -5.98 7.17 -25.28
C GLY A 327 -5.50 8.63 -25.16
N ASP A 328 -6.05 9.54 -25.96
CA ASP A 328 -5.57 10.93 -26.04
C ASP A 328 -6.07 11.83 -24.90
N SER A 329 -7.23 11.53 -24.29
CA SER A 329 -7.76 12.30 -23.16
C SER A 329 -7.31 11.77 -21.79
N LEU A 330 -6.94 10.49 -21.68
CA LEU A 330 -6.47 9.90 -20.43
C LEU A 330 -5.03 10.25 -20.10
N SER A 331 -4.19 10.65 -21.06
CA SER A 331 -2.74 10.88 -20.83
C SER A 331 -2.38 12.19 -20.13
N LYS A 332 -3.32 13.14 -19.97
CA LYS A 332 -3.00 14.52 -19.55
C LYS A 332 -3.46 14.97 -18.15
N ASP A 333 -4.31 14.23 -17.44
CA ASP A 333 -4.93 14.74 -16.20
C ASP A 333 -4.63 13.96 -14.90
N ASN A 334 -4.47 14.76 -13.83
CA ASN A 334 -3.96 14.44 -12.49
C ASN A 334 -5.04 13.96 -11.50
N GLY A 335 -5.82 12.93 -11.82
CA GLY A 335 -6.71 12.27 -10.85
C GLY A 335 -8.12 12.85 -10.70
N GLU A 336 -8.62 13.59 -11.68
CA GLU A 336 -10.00 14.10 -11.70
C GLU A 336 -11.02 13.02 -12.13
N CYS A 337 -12.27 13.13 -11.66
CA CYS A 337 -13.39 12.30 -12.13
C CYS A 337 -13.99 12.93 -13.40
N ALA A 338 -14.03 12.19 -14.51
CA ALA A 338 -14.66 12.67 -15.75
C ALA A 338 -15.90 11.84 -16.11
N LEU A 339 -16.95 12.51 -16.59
CA LEU A 339 -18.03 11.87 -17.33
C LEU A 339 -17.70 11.97 -18.83
N LEU A 340 -17.47 10.82 -19.45
CA LEU A 340 -17.22 10.69 -20.89
C LEU A 340 -18.53 10.34 -21.60
N PHE A 341 -18.79 11.00 -22.72
CA PHE A 341 -19.95 10.76 -23.56
C PHE A 341 -19.49 10.09 -24.86
N ALA A 342 -20.07 8.94 -25.20
CA ALA A 342 -19.80 8.24 -26.45
C ALA A 342 -21.10 7.97 -27.21
N ILE A 343 -21.11 8.22 -28.51
CA ILE A 343 -22.21 7.82 -29.40
C ILE A 343 -21.71 6.67 -30.27
N THR A 344 -22.29 5.48 -30.12
CA THR A 344 -21.96 4.31 -30.93
C THR A 344 -22.95 4.20 -32.10
N PRO A 345 -22.48 4.14 -33.36
CA PRO A 345 -23.36 3.92 -34.50
C PRO A 345 -23.93 2.50 -34.52
N ALA A 346 -25.10 2.32 -35.14
CA ALA A 346 -25.57 0.99 -35.50
C ALA A 346 -24.63 0.34 -36.53
N GLU A 347 -24.45 -0.98 -36.44
CA GLU A 347 -23.52 -1.75 -37.28
C GLU A 347 -23.65 -1.40 -38.77
N GLY A 348 -22.52 -1.03 -39.41
CA GLY A 348 -22.45 -0.71 -40.84
C GLY A 348 -22.90 0.70 -41.26
N LYS A 349 -23.31 1.60 -40.35
CA LYS A 349 -23.79 2.95 -40.69
C LYS A 349 -22.80 4.07 -40.31
N LYS A 350 -22.65 5.07 -41.19
CA LYS A 350 -21.93 6.33 -40.90
C LYS A 350 -22.85 7.27 -40.11
N ILE A 351 -22.31 7.95 -39.09
CA ILE A 351 -23.06 8.91 -38.26
C ILE A 351 -23.24 10.21 -39.05
N LEU A 352 -24.49 10.58 -39.36
CA LEU A 352 -24.86 11.91 -39.84
C LEU A 352 -25.91 12.53 -38.90
N PRO A 353 -25.90 13.86 -38.69
CA PRO A 353 -26.80 14.49 -37.74
C PRO A 353 -28.26 14.42 -38.21
N ALA A 354 -29.10 13.81 -37.38
CA ALA A 354 -30.54 13.98 -37.43
C ALA A 354 -31.04 14.73 -36.18
N ILE A 355 -32.16 15.44 -36.32
CA ILE A 355 -32.78 16.19 -35.23
C ILE A 355 -33.37 15.19 -34.22
N ALA A 356 -32.64 14.90 -33.14
CA ALA A 356 -33.19 14.23 -31.97
C ALA A 356 -33.75 15.29 -31.00
N LYS A 357 -35.07 15.43 -30.92
CA LYS A 357 -35.72 16.25 -29.90
C LYS A 357 -35.82 15.46 -28.59
N GLY A 358 -35.00 15.84 -27.59
CA GLY A 358 -35.31 15.63 -26.18
C GLY A 358 -35.01 14.25 -25.58
N ALA A 359 -33.77 13.77 -25.66
CA ALA A 359 -33.29 12.75 -24.72
C ALA A 359 -33.07 13.41 -23.34
N LYS A 360 -33.70 12.91 -22.27
CA LYS A 360 -33.45 13.34 -20.89
C LYS A 360 -32.60 12.30 -20.18
N GLY A 361 -31.45 12.71 -19.64
CA GLY A 361 -30.64 11.89 -18.74
C GLY A 361 -30.69 12.46 -17.32
N THR A 362 -30.41 11.63 -16.33
CA THR A 362 -30.23 12.02 -14.93
C THR A 362 -29.00 11.27 -14.42
N ALA A 363 -28.01 11.97 -13.87
CA ALA A 363 -26.75 11.38 -13.42
C ALA A 363 -26.49 11.67 -11.94
N ASN A 364 -27.02 10.83 -11.05
CA ASN A 364 -26.83 10.99 -9.61
C ASN A 364 -25.38 10.67 -9.18
N VAL A 365 -24.57 11.70 -8.92
CA VAL A 365 -23.22 11.57 -8.37
C VAL A 365 -23.26 11.87 -6.87
N LYS A 366 -23.17 10.85 -6.01
CA LYS A 366 -23.16 11.02 -4.54
C LYS A 366 -21.73 11.34 -4.07
N SER A 367 -21.47 12.53 -3.50
CA SER A 367 -20.22 12.72 -2.73
C SER A 367 -20.35 12.08 -1.36
N HIS A 368 -19.21 11.69 -0.83
CA HIS A 368 -19.12 11.18 0.52
C HIS A 368 -18.12 12.05 1.28
N PRO A 369 -18.57 13.03 2.09
CA PRO A 369 -17.68 13.92 2.81
C PRO A 369 -16.75 13.10 3.70
N LYS A 370 -15.46 13.47 3.69
CA LYS A 370 -14.43 12.81 4.48
C LYS A 370 -14.71 13.03 5.97
N THR A 371 -14.75 11.95 6.73
CA THR A 371 -15.06 12.00 8.17
C THR A 371 -13.82 11.72 9.00
N LEU A 372 -13.57 12.55 9.99
CA LEU A 372 -12.60 12.24 11.04
C LEU A 372 -13.30 11.44 12.15
N LEU A 373 -13.04 10.13 12.20
CA LEU A 373 -13.63 9.24 13.21
C LEU A 373 -12.90 9.26 14.56
N PHE A 374 -11.61 9.58 14.55
CA PHE A 374 -10.75 9.49 15.73
C PHE A 374 -10.25 10.87 16.16
N ASP A 375 -10.40 11.15 17.45
CA ASP A 375 -9.73 12.27 18.09
C ASP A 375 -8.92 11.78 19.30
N HIS A 376 -7.69 12.27 19.44
CA HIS A 376 -6.78 11.82 20.49
C HIS A 376 -6.75 12.83 21.63
N GLY A 377 -6.88 12.36 22.87
CA GLY A 377 -6.98 13.22 24.06
C GLY A 377 -5.70 13.97 24.44
N ILE A 378 -4.54 13.55 23.92
CA ILE A 378 -3.25 14.22 24.10
C ILE A 378 -2.71 14.58 22.72
N LYS A 379 -2.35 15.86 22.54
CA LYS A 379 -1.77 16.42 21.31
C LYS A 379 -0.56 17.29 21.64
N PRO A 380 0.40 17.44 20.72
CA PRO A 380 1.50 18.39 20.86
C PRO A 380 0.99 19.81 21.13
N ARG A 381 1.65 20.53 22.04
CA ARG A 381 1.37 21.92 22.44
C ARG A 381 2.67 22.64 22.74
N ASN A 382 2.70 23.93 22.43
CA ASN A 382 3.90 24.76 22.63
C ASN A 382 4.40 24.71 24.07
N GLY A 383 5.72 24.54 24.24
CA GLY A 383 6.39 24.51 25.54
C GLY A 383 6.15 23.25 26.39
N VAL A 384 5.53 22.20 25.85
CA VAL A 384 5.37 20.91 26.52
C VAL A 384 6.13 19.84 25.72
N TYR A 385 6.91 19.03 26.43
CA TYR A 385 7.79 18.03 25.82
C TYR A 385 7.47 16.63 26.35
N ALA A 386 7.75 15.62 25.52
CA ALA A 386 7.71 14.25 25.98
C ALA A 386 8.88 14.01 26.94
N THR A 387 8.61 13.35 28.05
CA THR A 387 9.60 13.04 29.08
C THR A 387 9.43 11.62 29.55
N MET A 388 10.52 10.97 29.92
CA MET A 388 10.47 9.67 30.57
C MET A 388 10.51 9.86 32.10
N LYS A 389 9.60 9.20 32.81
CA LYS A 389 9.60 9.08 34.27
C LYS A 389 9.24 7.65 34.66
N ASP A 390 10.06 7.03 35.52
CA ASP A 390 9.84 5.67 36.03
C ASP A 390 9.60 4.62 34.93
N GLY A 391 10.36 4.71 33.82
CA GLY A 391 10.23 3.83 32.66
C GLY A 391 8.93 4.01 31.87
N LYS A 392 8.26 5.17 32.01
CA LYS A 392 7.02 5.55 31.32
C LYS A 392 7.15 6.87 30.58
N LEU A 393 6.42 6.99 29.48
CA LEU A 393 6.36 8.22 28.69
C LEU A 393 5.26 9.15 29.20
N PHE A 394 5.58 10.42 29.38
CA PHE A 394 4.68 11.48 29.82
C PHE A 394 4.74 12.67 28.85
N TYR A 395 3.62 13.38 28.74
CA TYR A 395 3.52 14.65 28.03
C TYR A 395 2.84 15.68 28.94
N GLY A 396 3.65 16.54 29.57
CA GLY A 396 3.24 17.24 30.80
C GLY A 396 2.95 16.22 31.90
N ASP A 397 1.85 16.38 32.62
CA ASP A 397 1.48 15.50 33.74
C ASP A 397 0.71 14.24 33.33
N LYS A 398 0.45 14.06 32.03
CA LYS A 398 -0.33 12.92 31.51
C LYS A 398 0.57 11.86 30.91
N ARG A 399 0.32 10.60 31.26
CA ARG A 399 0.96 9.46 30.59
C ARG A 399 0.61 9.47 29.10
N LEU A 400 1.63 9.41 28.26
CA LEU A 400 1.52 9.45 26.81
C LEU A 400 1.70 8.04 26.25
N LYS A 401 0.69 7.54 25.54
CA LYS A 401 0.80 6.34 24.72
C LYS A 401 0.81 6.71 23.24
N LEU A 402 1.70 6.08 22.49
CA LEU A 402 1.91 6.32 21.07
C LEU A 402 1.56 5.06 20.27
N TRP A 403 0.57 5.19 19.41
CA TRP A 403 0.15 4.20 18.42
C TRP A 403 0.43 4.79 17.05
N GLY A 404 1.44 4.27 16.37
CA GLY A 404 2.00 4.88 15.19
C GLY A 404 2.30 3.95 14.04
N MET A 405 2.87 4.53 13.00
CA MET A 405 3.34 3.82 11.82
C MET A 405 4.66 4.40 11.32
N VAL A 406 5.39 3.62 10.52
CA VAL A 406 6.59 4.08 9.83
C VAL A 406 6.20 4.79 8.53
N LYS A 407 6.83 5.95 8.28
CA LYS A 407 7.02 6.60 6.96
C LYS A 407 5.81 7.07 6.12
N ASP A 408 5.96 8.30 5.62
CA ASP A 408 5.29 9.00 4.50
C ASP A 408 3.78 8.83 4.40
N GLY A 409 3.07 9.81 4.96
CA GLY A 409 1.65 10.07 4.75
C GLY A 409 1.32 11.46 5.26
N THR A 410 0.24 12.05 4.73
CA THR A 410 -0.23 13.32 5.27
C THR A 410 -0.67 13.11 6.72
N GLY A 411 -0.39 14.07 7.59
CA GLY A 411 -0.81 14.06 9.00
C GLY A 411 -2.32 13.84 9.13
N GLU A 412 -3.10 14.37 8.18
CA GLU A 412 -4.53 14.13 8.09
C GLU A 412 -4.86 12.64 7.88
N ARG A 413 -4.21 11.95 6.93
CA ARG A 413 -4.45 10.53 6.66
C ARG A 413 -4.01 9.66 7.84
N VAL A 414 -2.85 9.95 8.41
CA VAL A 414 -2.33 9.27 9.62
C VAL A 414 -3.36 9.35 10.75
N ARG A 415 -3.87 10.56 11.03
CA ARG A 415 -4.89 10.78 12.07
C ARG A 415 -6.19 10.03 11.78
N ARG A 416 -6.64 10.06 10.53
CA ARG A 416 -7.85 9.37 10.05
C ARG A 416 -7.77 7.85 10.18
N LEU A 417 -6.59 7.26 10.04
CA LEU A 417 -6.38 5.83 10.27
C LEU A 417 -6.26 5.46 11.77
N GLY A 418 -6.41 6.43 12.67
CA GLY A 418 -6.44 6.21 14.11
C GLY A 418 -5.05 6.21 14.78
N PHE A 419 -4.00 6.58 14.06
CA PHE A 419 -2.65 6.78 14.61
C PHE A 419 -2.50 8.17 15.23
N ASN A 420 -1.67 8.27 16.27
CA ASN A 420 -1.28 9.54 16.91
C ASN A 420 0.24 9.77 16.86
N CYS A 421 0.98 8.90 16.19
CA CYS A 421 2.44 8.94 16.11
C CYS A 421 2.93 8.48 14.73
N VAL A 422 4.07 8.99 14.28
CA VAL A 422 4.80 8.49 13.12
C VAL A 422 6.27 8.33 13.47
N ARG A 423 6.89 7.23 13.05
CA ARG A 423 8.35 7.08 13.04
C ARG A 423 8.88 7.55 11.69
N VAL A 424 9.71 8.59 11.72
CA VAL A 424 10.09 9.34 10.52
C VAL A 424 11.58 9.23 10.26
N TRP A 425 11.91 8.80 9.05
CA TRP A 425 13.26 8.77 8.49
C TRP A 425 13.47 9.93 7.53
N PHE A 426 14.69 10.47 7.47
CA PHE A 426 15.01 11.46 6.45
C PHE A 426 15.22 10.79 5.07
N GLN A 427 14.45 11.23 4.07
CA GLN A 427 14.50 10.71 2.69
C GLN A 427 15.28 11.68 1.79
N GLY A 428 16.60 11.49 1.71
CA GLY A 428 17.50 12.27 0.86
C GLY A 428 18.85 12.53 1.52
N SER A 429 19.52 13.61 1.10
CA SER A 429 20.77 14.07 1.70
C SER A 429 20.56 15.40 2.44
N PHE A 430 21.09 15.52 3.66
CA PHE A 430 21.22 16.81 4.38
C PHE A 430 22.38 17.66 3.83
N TYR A 431 23.13 17.12 2.87
CA TYR A 431 24.40 17.66 2.42
C TYR A 431 24.49 17.69 0.89
N THR A 432 24.98 18.80 0.35
CA THR A 432 25.72 18.81 -0.92
C THR A 432 27.17 18.39 -0.67
N PRO A 433 27.93 17.95 -1.70
CA PRO A 433 29.35 17.64 -1.56
C PRO A 433 30.16 18.76 -0.90
N GLU A 434 29.90 20.02 -1.26
CA GLU A 434 30.59 21.20 -0.72
C GLU A 434 30.26 21.42 0.76
N SER A 435 28.97 21.29 1.13
CA SER A 435 28.54 21.43 2.52
C SER A 435 29.08 20.29 3.40
N ALA A 436 29.13 19.05 2.87
CA ALA A 436 29.70 17.89 3.54
C ALA A 436 31.19 18.08 3.85
N LYS A 437 31.98 18.55 2.87
CA LYS A 437 33.41 18.88 3.05
C LYS A 437 33.64 19.98 4.10
N ALA A 438 32.70 20.92 4.20
CA ALA A 438 32.73 21.97 5.22
C ALA A 438 32.15 21.53 6.59
N GLY A 439 31.59 20.31 6.67
CA GLY A 439 30.92 19.80 7.87
C GLY A 439 29.60 20.51 8.20
N LYS A 440 28.97 21.19 7.25
CA LYS A 440 27.74 21.97 7.46
C LYS A 440 26.57 21.32 6.73
N ALA A 441 25.36 21.49 7.24
CA ALA A 441 24.16 21.15 6.47
C ALA A 441 24.10 21.98 5.17
N MET A 442 23.38 21.47 4.17
CA MET A 442 23.03 22.23 2.97
C MET A 442 22.24 23.49 3.33
N GLU A 443 22.42 24.55 2.54
CA GLU A 443 21.60 25.75 2.68
C GLU A 443 20.14 25.43 2.32
N TYR A 444 19.22 25.86 3.16
CA TYR A 444 17.80 25.61 2.97
C TYR A 444 17.15 26.69 2.09
N VAL A 445 16.30 26.27 1.15
CA VAL A 445 15.47 27.17 0.35
C VAL A 445 13.99 26.78 0.44
N LYS A 446 13.16 27.66 1.01
CA LYS A 446 11.74 27.36 1.24
C LYS A 446 10.98 27.18 -0.08
N GLY A 447 10.32 26.03 -0.23
CA GLY A 447 9.46 25.74 -1.38
C GLY A 447 10.21 25.32 -2.65
N ASP A 448 11.52 25.08 -2.57
CA ASP A 448 12.32 24.60 -3.71
C ASP A 448 12.05 23.13 -4.08
N GLY A 449 11.28 22.41 -3.25
CA GLY A 449 10.95 21.02 -3.44
C GLY A 449 12.11 20.05 -3.18
N SER A 450 13.20 20.50 -2.54
CA SER A 450 14.31 19.64 -2.10
C SER A 450 13.86 18.58 -1.10
N ALA A 451 14.72 17.58 -0.83
CA ALA A 451 14.46 16.58 0.19
C ALA A 451 14.20 17.21 1.58
N LEU A 452 15.00 18.23 1.93
CA LEU A 452 14.86 18.94 3.19
C LEU A 452 13.58 19.79 3.24
N ASP A 453 13.20 20.48 2.15
CA ASP A 453 11.94 21.22 2.08
C ASP A 453 10.71 20.32 2.24
N ARG A 454 10.69 19.17 1.57
CA ARG A 454 9.58 18.20 1.71
C ARG A 454 9.51 17.64 3.13
N TYR A 455 10.65 17.34 3.72
CA TYR A 455 10.74 16.81 5.08
C TYR A 455 10.25 17.84 6.11
N ASP A 456 10.69 19.09 6.01
CA ASP A 456 10.24 20.19 6.89
C ASP A 456 8.74 20.45 6.77
N ARG A 457 8.20 20.43 5.55
CA ARG A 457 6.77 20.59 5.29
C ARG A 457 5.96 19.45 5.90
N MET A 458 6.46 18.22 5.80
CA MET A 458 5.83 17.04 6.42
C MET A 458 5.80 17.15 7.95
N MET A 459 6.90 17.60 8.58
CA MET A 459 6.94 17.83 10.03
C MET A 459 5.93 18.92 10.47
N ALA A 460 5.73 19.95 9.65
CA ALA A 460 4.70 20.96 9.89
C ALA A 460 3.28 20.39 9.78
N ASP A 461 3.01 19.58 8.75
CA ASP A 461 1.72 18.89 8.57
C ASP A 461 1.39 17.95 9.75
N TYR A 462 2.40 17.24 10.29
CA TYR A 462 2.24 16.43 11.51
C TYR A 462 1.89 17.28 12.73
N ARG A 463 2.52 18.46 12.89
CA ARG A 463 2.15 19.40 13.96
C ARG A 463 0.70 19.86 13.81
N GLU A 464 0.29 20.29 12.62
CA GLU A 464 -1.07 20.78 12.35
C GLU A 464 -2.14 19.71 12.65
N ASN A 465 -1.80 18.44 12.44
CA ASN A 465 -2.70 17.31 12.69
C ASN A 465 -2.56 16.69 14.08
N GLY A 466 -1.70 17.23 14.95
CA GLY A 466 -1.51 16.75 16.32
C GLY A 466 -0.85 15.37 16.42
N ILE A 467 0.05 15.06 15.49
CA ILE A 467 0.78 13.79 15.40
C ILE A 467 2.17 13.94 16.03
N PHE A 468 2.51 13.01 16.94
CA PHE A 468 3.85 12.92 17.54
C PHE A 468 4.84 12.23 16.59
N VAL A 469 6.12 12.50 16.77
CA VAL A 469 7.21 11.97 15.94
C VAL A 469 8.20 11.18 16.79
N MET A 470 8.48 9.95 16.38
CA MET A 470 9.72 9.25 16.70
C MET A 470 10.75 9.59 15.63
N LEU A 471 11.78 10.35 16.02
CA LEU A 471 12.77 10.89 15.09
C LEU A 471 13.89 9.85 14.86
N ALA A 472 13.98 9.34 13.62
CA ALA A 472 15.04 8.43 13.17
C ALA A 472 16.04 9.12 12.21
N THR A 473 16.03 10.45 12.15
CA THR A 473 16.88 11.25 11.24
C THR A 473 18.35 11.30 11.66
N THR A 474 18.65 10.94 12.91
CA THR A 474 20.02 10.83 13.44
C THR A 474 20.64 9.45 13.23
N VAL A 475 19.89 8.50 12.69
CA VAL A 475 20.33 7.14 12.41
C VAL A 475 21.32 7.14 11.24
N GLY A 476 22.30 6.24 11.29
CA GLY A 476 23.38 6.26 10.32
C GLY A 476 23.30 5.35 9.10
N SER A 477 22.29 4.48 9.00
CA SER A 477 22.07 3.67 7.81
C SER A 477 21.43 4.51 6.68
N GLY A 478 22.26 5.06 5.79
CA GLY A 478 21.86 5.51 4.45
C GLY A 478 20.84 6.66 4.38
N THR A 479 20.60 7.36 5.50
CA THR A 479 19.56 8.38 5.62
C THR A 479 20.18 9.68 6.12
N GLY A 480 20.69 10.49 5.18
CA GLY A 480 21.09 11.86 5.47
C GLY A 480 22.44 12.07 6.17
N GLN A 481 23.21 11.05 6.57
CA GLN A 481 24.57 11.22 7.12
C GLN A 481 25.53 11.92 6.15
N ILE A 482 26.62 12.50 6.69
CA ILE A 482 27.73 13.03 5.87
C ILE A 482 28.32 11.86 5.05
N PRO A 483 28.33 11.91 3.70
CA PRO A 483 28.79 10.80 2.89
C PRO A 483 30.29 10.52 3.02
N ILE A 484 30.69 9.25 3.06
CA ILE A 484 32.11 8.85 3.15
C ILE A 484 32.91 9.48 2.01
N ALA A 485 32.39 9.43 0.78
CA ALA A 485 33.08 9.96 -0.40
C ALA A 485 33.48 11.44 -0.23
N ASP A 486 32.62 12.26 0.37
CA ASP A 486 32.86 13.68 0.56
C ASP A 486 33.85 13.97 1.70
N MET A 487 33.96 13.06 2.68
CA MET A 487 34.91 13.16 3.78
C MET A 487 36.36 12.89 3.38
N LEU A 488 36.59 12.18 2.26
CA LEU A 488 37.92 11.75 1.81
C LEU A 488 38.75 12.83 1.10
N SER A 489 38.16 14.00 0.86
CA SER A 489 38.83 15.10 0.16
C SER A 489 39.88 15.78 1.06
N ASP A 490 40.97 16.27 0.49
CA ASP A 490 42.05 16.91 1.27
C ASP A 490 41.67 18.30 1.81
N ASP A 491 40.56 18.87 1.33
CA ASP A 491 39.91 20.07 1.85
C ASP A 491 38.78 19.77 2.85
N SER A 492 38.59 18.50 3.23
CA SER A 492 37.61 18.09 4.24
C SER A 492 37.98 18.64 5.61
N TRP A 493 36.97 19.04 6.40
CA TRP A 493 37.15 19.44 7.80
C TRP A 493 37.71 18.34 8.72
N LEU A 494 37.75 17.09 8.24
CA LEU A 494 38.37 15.93 8.92
C LEU A 494 39.81 15.64 8.46
N ALA A 495 40.31 16.36 7.46
CA ALA A 495 41.61 16.12 6.85
C ALA A 495 42.78 16.48 7.79
N GLY A 496 43.93 15.84 7.55
CA GLY A 496 45.16 16.03 8.31
C GLY A 496 45.49 14.85 9.22
N GLY A 497 46.66 14.91 9.88
CA GLY A 497 47.25 13.81 10.64
C GLY A 497 48.19 12.94 9.80
N ALA A 498 49.19 12.34 10.44
CA ALA A 498 50.22 11.52 9.77
C ALA A 498 49.65 10.24 9.15
N ASP A 499 48.52 9.76 9.66
CA ASP A 499 47.81 8.54 9.25
C ASP A 499 46.75 8.76 8.15
N TRP A 500 46.63 9.99 7.65
CA TRP A 500 45.58 10.39 6.70
C TRP A 500 45.57 9.57 5.39
N PRO A 501 46.71 9.30 4.72
CA PRO A 501 46.71 8.47 3.51
C PRO A 501 46.18 7.04 3.76
N GLU A 502 46.59 6.42 4.85
CA GLU A 502 46.21 5.06 5.25
C GLU A 502 44.73 5.01 5.67
N TRP A 503 44.28 6.01 6.43
CA TRP A 503 42.89 6.17 6.83
C TRP A 503 41.99 6.31 5.61
N LYS A 504 42.35 7.18 4.63
CA LYS A 504 41.59 7.33 3.38
C LYS A 504 41.48 6.02 2.59
N LYS A 505 42.58 5.26 2.53
CA LYS A 505 42.58 3.95 1.86
C LYS A 505 41.60 2.99 2.56
N ALA A 506 41.66 2.88 3.88
CA ALA A 506 40.77 2.02 4.65
C ALA A 506 39.30 2.46 4.59
N ALA A 507 39.03 3.77 4.65
CA ALA A 507 37.68 4.31 4.58
C ALA A 507 37.00 4.05 3.22
N ARG A 508 37.76 3.99 2.11
CA ARG A 508 37.24 3.58 0.80
C ARG A 508 36.83 2.11 0.72
N GLU A 509 37.37 1.26 1.58
CA GLU A 509 37.01 -0.16 1.64
C GLU A 509 35.66 -0.38 2.32
N ILE A 510 35.15 0.61 3.08
CA ILE A 510 33.84 0.56 3.72
C ILE A 510 32.74 0.70 2.67
N LYS A 511 31.85 -0.29 2.61
CA LYS A 511 30.66 -0.27 1.77
C LYS A 511 29.45 0.10 2.64
N GLY A 512 28.78 1.21 2.33
CA GLY A 512 27.59 1.66 3.04
C GLY A 512 27.90 2.62 4.19
N SER A 513 27.24 2.45 5.33
CA SER A 513 27.39 3.32 6.50
C SER A 513 28.69 3.06 7.26
N TYR A 514 29.26 4.11 7.86
CA TYR A 514 30.41 4.04 8.76
C TYR A 514 30.02 3.82 10.23
N ASP A 515 28.76 3.48 10.53
CA ASP A 515 28.25 3.38 11.90
C ASP A 515 29.05 2.44 12.80
N HIS A 516 29.45 1.26 12.32
CA HIS A 516 30.29 0.34 13.09
C HIS A 516 31.68 0.90 13.39
N PHE A 517 32.19 1.77 12.51
CA PHE A 517 33.55 2.30 12.64
C PHE A 517 33.58 3.56 13.51
N GLY A 518 32.49 4.34 13.56
CA GLY A 518 32.38 5.52 14.42
C GLY A 518 32.57 5.24 15.91
N TYR A 519 32.41 4.00 16.36
CA TYR A 519 32.64 3.62 17.76
C TYR A 519 34.12 3.30 18.08
N VAL A 520 34.96 3.14 17.05
CA VAL A 520 36.39 2.79 17.20
C VAL A 520 37.34 3.79 16.54
N ASP A 521 36.83 4.71 15.72
CA ASP A 521 37.58 5.71 14.96
C ASP A 521 37.09 7.13 15.26
N ASP A 522 38.02 8.03 15.58
CA ASP A 522 37.69 9.39 16.00
C ASP A 522 37.21 10.29 14.86
N ARG A 523 37.62 10.06 13.60
CA ARG A 523 37.17 10.89 12.46
C ARG A 523 35.72 10.57 12.13
N PHE A 524 35.36 9.29 12.08
CA PHE A 524 33.96 8.87 11.94
C PHE A 524 33.11 9.26 13.15
N TRP A 525 33.65 9.21 14.37
CA TRP A 525 32.94 9.69 15.55
C TRP A 525 32.59 11.18 15.45
N LYS A 526 33.58 12.02 15.10
CA LYS A 526 33.37 13.45 14.88
C LYS A 526 32.32 13.69 13.81
N ALA A 527 32.32 12.93 12.71
CA ALA A 527 31.31 13.01 11.67
C ALA A 527 29.89 12.74 12.19
N ARG A 528 29.71 11.71 13.04
CA ARG A 528 28.41 11.41 13.67
C ARG A 528 27.93 12.56 14.56
N ILE A 529 28.82 13.09 15.40
CA ILE A 529 28.51 14.23 16.29
C ILE A 529 28.13 15.47 15.48
N ARG A 530 28.89 15.78 14.42
CA ARG A 530 28.59 16.91 13.54
C ARG A 530 27.25 16.74 12.82
N HIS A 531 26.94 15.52 12.37
CA HIS A 531 25.65 15.24 11.75
C HIS A 531 24.48 15.48 12.71
N ALA A 532 24.59 15.00 13.96
CA ALA A 532 23.60 15.24 15.00
C ALA A 532 23.38 16.74 15.27
N GLU A 533 24.49 17.49 15.37
CA GLU A 533 24.45 18.95 15.54
C GLU A 533 23.68 19.62 14.40
N ASN A 534 24.02 19.28 13.15
CA ASN A 534 23.37 19.83 11.97
C ASN A 534 21.86 19.54 11.95
N VAL A 535 21.44 18.32 12.32
CA VAL A 535 20.01 17.94 12.39
C VAL A 535 19.29 18.70 13.49
N PHE A 536 19.82 18.71 14.72
CA PHE A 536 19.12 19.30 15.86
C PHE A 536 19.12 20.83 15.85
N THR A 537 20.13 21.45 15.25
CA THR A 537 20.20 22.92 15.12
C THR A 537 19.45 23.46 13.90
N HIS A 538 19.06 22.60 12.95
CA HIS A 538 18.24 22.97 11.80
C HIS A 538 16.92 23.59 12.24
N ILE A 539 16.60 24.75 11.66
CA ILE A 539 15.33 25.46 11.88
C ILE A 539 14.40 25.09 10.74
N ASN A 540 13.27 24.46 11.05
CA ASN A 540 12.22 24.19 10.08
C ASN A 540 11.48 25.50 9.73
N PRO A 541 11.53 25.99 8.49
CA PRO A 541 10.97 27.31 8.15
C PRO A 541 9.45 27.34 7.98
N TYR A 542 8.77 26.19 8.10
CA TYR A 542 7.32 26.10 8.20
C TYR A 542 6.82 26.20 9.65
N THR A 543 7.62 25.76 10.63
CA THR A 543 7.25 25.82 12.06
C THR A 543 7.98 26.93 12.83
N GLY A 544 9.11 27.43 12.31
CA GLY A 544 9.99 28.38 12.97
C GLY A 544 10.76 27.79 14.15
N LYS A 545 10.83 26.46 14.27
CA LYS A 545 11.43 25.76 15.41
C LYS A 545 12.69 25.02 15.01
N ARG A 546 13.67 25.00 15.92
CA ARG A 546 14.78 24.04 15.83
C ARG A 546 14.24 22.64 16.11
N TYR A 547 14.74 21.61 15.42
CA TYR A 547 14.39 20.23 15.78
C TYR A 547 14.77 19.88 17.22
N ALA A 548 15.84 20.47 17.78
CA ALA A 548 16.18 20.35 19.19
C ALA A 548 15.06 20.78 20.15
N GLU A 549 14.13 21.64 19.70
CA GLU A 549 13.11 22.29 20.53
C GLU A 549 11.68 21.99 20.05
N ASP A 550 11.52 21.12 19.07
CA ASP A 550 10.23 20.84 18.46
C ASP A 550 9.36 19.94 19.35
N GLU A 551 8.21 20.45 19.78
CA GLU A 551 7.30 19.78 20.72
C GLU A 551 6.64 18.50 20.18
N ILE A 552 6.67 18.25 18.87
CA ILE A 552 6.11 17.02 18.30
C ILE A 552 7.05 15.82 18.46
N ILE A 553 8.34 16.04 18.69
CA ILE A 553 9.32 14.96 18.83
C ILE A 553 9.18 14.33 20.21
N ALA A 554 8.77 13.05 20.24
CA ALA A 554 8.48 12.32 21.45
C ALA A 554 9.53 11.27 21.82
N LEU A 555 10.35 10.84 20.86
CA LEU A 555 11.39 9.84 21.02
C LEU A 555 12.47 10.07 19.95
N ILE A 556 13.74 9.83 20.28
CA ILE A 556 14.88 9.93 19.36
C ILE A 556 15.56 8.57 19.22
N GLU A 557 15.87 8.16 18.00
CA GLU A 557 16.61 6.93 17.68
C GLU A 557 17.96 7.28 17.05
N ILE A 558 19.05 6.73 17.58
CA ILE A 558 20.42 7.06 17.14
C ILE A 558 21.09 5.94 16.31
N ASN A 559 20.59 4.71 16.40
CA ASN A 559 20.91 3.60 15.51
C ASN A 559 19.65 2.79 15.20
N ASN A 560 19.61 2.21 13.99
CA ASN A 560 18.58 1.27 13.59
C ASN A 560 19.21 -0.09 13.34
N GLU A 561 18.84 -1.08 14.13
CA GLU A 561 19.21 -2.48 13.91
C GLU A 561 20.73 -2.73 13.79
N ALA A 562 21.55 -1.86 14.37
CA ALA A 562 23.00 -1.90 14.18
C ALA A 562 23.63 -3.11 14.88
N GLY A 563 23.05 -3.53 16.01
CA GLY A 563 23.43 -4.73 16.75
C GLY A 563 24.90 -4.76 17.11
N LEU A 564 25.51 -3.61 17.43
CA LEU A 564 26.97 -3.45 17.51
C LEU A 564 27.62 -4.53 18.38
N ALA A 565 27.21 -4.63 19.64
CA ALA A 565 27.79 -5.60 20.57
C ALA A 565 27.58 -7.04 20.11
N LYS A 566 26.35 -7.36 19.69
CA LYS A 566 26.01 -8.69 19.18
C LYS A 566 26.85 -9.06 17.95
N ASN A 567 26.86 -8.22 16.93
CA ASN A 567 27.51 -8.49 15.66
C ASN A 567 29.04 -8.57 15.81
N TRP A 568 29.64 -7.72 16.64
CA TRP A 568 31.08 -7.77 16.92
C TRP A 568 31.48 -9.04 17.67
N LEU A 569 30.71 -9.44 18.69
CA LEU A 569 30.95 -10.68 19.43
C LEU A 569 30.62 -11.93 18.61
N GLU A 570 29.70 -11.86 17.65
CA GLU A 570 29.31 -13.01 16.82
C GLU A 570 30.29 -13.25 15.66
N HIS A 571 30.63 -12.20 14.93
CA HIS A 571 31.34 -12.30 13.66
C HIS A 571 32.82 -11.88 13.74
N GLY A 572 33.22 -11.17 14.79
CA GLY A 572 34.55 -10.63 14.94
C GLY A 572 34.90 -9.55 13.92
N PHE A 573 36.22 -9.34 13.74
CA PHE A 573 36.78 -8.19 13.02
C PHE A 573 37.63 -8.59 11.80
N SER A 574 37.62 -9.86 11.40
CA SER A 574 38.50 -10.38 10.33
C SER A 574 38.23 -9.74 8.96
N LYS A 575 36.97 -9.35 8.71
CA LYS A 575 36.53 -8.70 7.46
C LYS A 575 36.69 -7.17 7.48
N TRP A 576 37.12 -6.58 8.59
CA TRP A 576 37.30 -5.13 8.67
C TRP A 576 38.55 -4.70 7.89
N PRO A 577 38.56 -3.48 7.32
CA PRO A 577 39.79 -2.88 6.80
C PRO A 577 40.89 -2.92 7.86
N ALA A 578 42.11 -3.27 7.45
CA ALA A 578 43.21 -3.55 8.37
C ALA A 578 43.44 -2.41 9.37
N TYR A 579 43.41 -1.17 8.90
CA TYR A 579 43.56 0.02 9.74
C TYR A 579 42.60 0.04 10.95
N PHE A 580 41.30 -0.20 10.73
CA PHE A 580 40.30 -0.16 11.82
C PHE A 580 40.38 -1.39 12.72
N ARG A 581 40.68 -2.56 12.16
CA ARG A 581 40.92 -3.79 12.93
C ARG A 581 42.12 -3.63 13.85
N ASP A 582 43.20 -3.05 13.36
CA ASP A 582 44.43 -2.84 14.12
C ASP A 582 44.22 -1.76 15.20
N SER A 583 43.38 -0.75 14.94
CA SER A 583 42.93 0.20 15.97
C SER A 583 42.17 -0.51 17.09
N MET A 584 41.22 -1.38 16.75
CA MET A 584 40.46 -2.18 17.72
C MET A 584 41.39 -3.10 18.54
N GLN A 585 42.38 -3.71 17.88
CA GLN A 585 43.38 -4.58 18.51
C GLN A 585 44.24 -3.83 19.53
N ARG A 586 44.67 -2.60 19.23
CA ARG A 586 45.40 -1.74 20.16
C ARG A 586 44.54 -1.34 21.37
N GLN A 587 43.29 -0.95 21.13
CA GLN A 587 42.36 -0.57 22.19
C GLN A 587 42.07 -1.75 23.14
N TRP A 588 41.95 -2.96 22.62
CA TRP A 588 41.78 -4.18 23.42
C TRP A 588 42.99 -4.47 24.32
N ASN A 589 44.20 -4.50 23.75
CA ASN A 589 45.41 -4.75 24.55
C ASN A 589 45.64 -3.65 25.59
N ALA A 590 45.38 -2.38 25.25
CA ALA A 590 45.48 -1.28 26.21
C ALA A 590 44.47 -1.40 27.36
N TRP A 591 43.26 -1.89 27.07
CA TRP A 591 42.26 -2.19 28.10
C TRP A 591 42.73 -3.31 29.04
N LEU A 592 43.34 -4.37 28.48
CA LEU A 592 43.91 -5.47 29.26
C LEU A 592 45.10 -5.03 30.11
N GLU A 593 46.01 -4.23 29.55
CA GLU A 593 47.17 -3.67 30.24
C GLU A 593 46.71 -2.83 31.43
N LYS A 594 45.71 -1.97 31.24
CA LYS A 594 45.11 -1.19 32.33
C LYS A 594 44.47 -2.07 33.41
N LYS A 595 43.82 -3.17 33.03
CA LYS A 595 43.12 -4.05 33.96
C LYS A 595 44.07 -4.95 34.76
N TYR A 596 45.02 -5.59 34.08
CA TYR A 596 45.88 -6.63 34.65
C TYR A 596 47.28 -6.15 35.01
N LYS A 597 47.68 -4.96 34.54
CA LYS A 597 49.00 -4.33 34.72
C LYS A 597 50.13 -5.06 33.99
N ASP A 598 50.24 -6.37 34.14
CA ASP A 598 51.33 -7.19 33.60
C ASP A 598 50.87 -8.60 33.19
N GLU A 599 51.79 -9.35 32.58
CA GLU A 599 51.54 -10.71 32.10
C GLU A 599 51.21 -11.70 33.23
N ALA A 600 51.75 -11.47 34.44
CA ALA A 600 51.44 -12.29 35.60
C ALA A 600 49.97 -12.11 36.03
N GLY A 601 49.46 -10.88 36.00
CA GLY A 601 48.07 -10.56 36.33
C GLY A 601 47.07 -11.23 35.39
N ILE A 602 47.28 -11.14 34.07
CA ILE A 602 46.37 -11.74 33.09
C ILE A 602 46.44 -13.28 33.12
N THR A 603 47.64 -13.84 33.32
CA THR A 603 47.82 -15.30 33.42
C THR A 603 47.16 -15.86 34.68
N ALA A 604 47.20 -15.14 35.80
CA ALA A 604 46.50 -15.55 37.03
C ALA A 604 44.98 -15.63 36.84
N ALA A 605 44.41 -14.67 36.11
CA ALA A 605 42.98 -14.58 35.81
C ALA A 605 42.54 -15.62 34.77
N TRP A 606 43.23 -15.70 33.63
CA TRP A 606 42.83 -16.54 32.48
C TRP A 606 43.48 -17.93 32.49
N LYS A 607 44.37 -18.23 33.45
CA LYS A 607 45.14 -19.47 33.59
C LYS A 607 46.20 -19.72 32.52
N LYS A 608 45.97 -19.32 31.27
CA LYS A 608 46.96 -19.38 30.18
C LYS A 608 46.66 -18.36 29.08
N LEU A 609 47.70 -17.99 28.35
CA LEU A 609 47.62 -17.27 27.08
C LEU A 609 47.88 -18.25 25.92
N ASP A 610 47.41 -17.91 24.71
CA ASP A 610 47.74 -18.70 23.53
C ASP A 610 49.21 -18.52 23.13
N GLN A 611 49.73 -19.46 22.34
CA GLN A 611 51.05 -19.32 21.74
C GLN A 611 51.15 -18.02 20.93
N GLY A 612 52.17 -17.21 21.24
CA GLY A 612 52.44 -15.93 20.59
C GLY A 612 51.67 -14.72 21.15
N GLU A 613 50.78 -14.93 22.12
CA GLU A 613 50.12 -13.85 22.85
C GLU A 613 51.02 -13.38 24.02
N SER A 614 51.24 -12.07 24.09
CA SER A 614 51.94 -11.38 25.17
C SER A 614 51.25 -10.05 25.44
N LEU A 615 51.10 -9.70 26.73
CA LEU A 615 50.53 -8.42 27.11
C LEU A 615 51.52 -7.27 26.88
N SER A 616 52.81 -7.48 27.15
CA SER A 616 53.84 -6.47 26.90
C SER A 616 54.03 -6.17 25.42
N ASP A 617 53.83 -7.19 24.58
CA ASP A 617 53.99 -7.08 23.13
C ASP A 617 52.69 -6.60 22.45
N MET A 618 51.64 -6.35 23.25
CA MET A 618 50.32 -5.91 22.78
C MET A 618 49.74 -6.85 21.69
N SER A 619 50.01 -8.15 21.83
CA SER A 619 49.70 -9.18 20.83
C SER A 619 48.55 -10.11 21.22
N ILE A 620 47.84 -9.83 22.32
CA ILE A 620 46.65 -10.61 22.73
C ILE A 620 45.58 -10.45 21.64
N LYS A 621 45.08 -11.56 21.08
CA LYS A 621 44.14 -11.55 19.94
C LYS A 621 42.78 -10.94 20.31
N LEU A 622 42.11 -10.34 19.33
CA LEU A 622 40.69 -9.92 19.38
C LEU A 622 39.72 -11.12 19.41
N GLU A 623 39.79 -11.90 20.49
CA GLU A 623 39.03 -13.14 20.72
C GLU A 623 38.70 -13.25 22.22
N PRO A 624 37.59 -13.90 22.60
CA PRO A 624 36.74 -14.79 21.79
C PRO A 624 35.58 -14.14 21.01
N ILE A 625 35.23 -14.75 19.89
CA ILE A 625 33.91 -14.58 19.22
C ILE A 625 33.01 -15.80 19.45
N LEU A 626 31.72 -15.69 19.11
CA LEU A 626 30.72 -16.74 19.32
C LEU A 626 31.16 -18.09 18.74
N ALA A 627 31.81 -18.11 17.57
CA ALA A 627 32.26 -19.35 16.93
C ALA A 627 33.46 -20.03 17.64
N SER A 628 34.23 -19.29 18.44
CA SER A 628 35.48 -19.75 19.05
C SER A 628 35.47 -19.73 20.58
N HIS A 629 34.43 -19.17 21.21
CA HIS A 629 34.39 -18.87 22.64
C HIS A 629 34.67 -20.06 23.55
N SER A 630 34.24 -21.27 23.16
CA SER A 630 34.46 -22.50 23.92
C SER A 630 35.93 -22.89 24.07
N LYS A 631 36.84 -22.34 23.26
CA LYS A 631 38.29 -22.54 23.36
C LYS A 631 38.93 -21.72 24.49
N TYR A 632 38.23 -20.71 25.00
CA TYR A 632 38.76 -19.73 25.93
C TYR A 632 38.07 -19.82 27.30
N PRO A 633 38.78 -19.52 28.40
CA PRO A 633 38.20 -19.45 29.76
C PRO A 633 37.02 -18.47 29.84
N LYS A 634 36.09 -18.72 30.76
CA LYS A 634 34.92 -17.86 30.98
C LYS A 634 35.31 -16.44 31.40
N GLU A 635 36.43 -16.29 32.09
CA GLU A 635 36.99 -14.99 32.49
C GLU A 635 37.40 -14.17 31.28
N ARG A 636 38.09 -14.77 30.29
CA ARG A 636 38.44 -14.11 29.02
C ARG A 636 37.20 -13.75 28.21
N GLN A 637 36.21 -14.63 28.15
CA GLN A 637 34.90 -14.33 27.53
C GLN A 637 34.26 -13.09 28.16
N CYS A 638 34.15 -13.08 29.48
CA CYS A 638 33.58 -11.96 30.22
C CYS A 638 34.35 -10.65 30.03
N ASP A 639 35.68 -10.71 29.98
CA ASP A 639 36.53 -9.53 29.76
C ASP A 639 36.37 -8.94 28.36
N PHE A 640 36.36 -9.80 27.35
CA PHE A 640 36.18 -9.34 25.97
C PHE A 640 34.79 -8.71 25.78
N THR A 641 33.75 -9.33 26.31
CA THR A 641 32.39 -8.75 26.31
C THR A 641 32.34 -7.40 27.03
N ARG A 642 32.98 -7.27 28.21
CA ARG A 642 33.07 -5.99 28.93
C ARG A 642 33.81 -4.92 28.16
N PHE A 643 34.90 -5.28 27.48
CA PHE A 643 35.62 -4.35 26.61
C PHE A 643 34.72 -3.84 25.48
N ILE A 644 34.01 -4.73 24.79
CA ILE A 644 33.07 -4.39 23.71
C ILE A 644 31.99 -3.43 24.22
N TYR A 645 31.35 -3.74 25.35
CA TYR A 645 30.37 -2.84 25.97
C TYR A 645 31.00 -1.50 26.31
N SER A 646 32.18 -1.47 26.94
CA SER A 646 32.82 -0.21 27.36
C SER A 646 33.03 0.78 26.21
N LEU A 647 33.34 0.30 25.00
CA LEU A 647 33.49 1.15 23.82
C LEU A 647 32.13 1.71 23.35
N ILE A 648 31.15 0.82 23.20
CA ILE A 648 29.82 1.17 22.68
C ILE A 648 29.11 2.12 23.65
N ASP A 649 29.11 1.77 24.92
CA ASP A 649 28.40 2.48 25.98
C ASP A 649 28.98 3.87 26.17
N SER A 650 30.31 4.01 26.24
CA SER A 650 30.96 5.31 26.40
C SER A 650 30.57 6.27 25.27
N ARG A 651 30.59 5.79 24.03
CA ARG A 651 30.23 6.59 22.86
C ARG A 651 28.74 6.94 22.84
N ASN A 652 27.85 5.98 23.10
CA ASN A 652 26.41 6.27 23.16
C ASN A 652 26.07 7.31 24.24
N GLN A 653 26.70 7.23 25.42
CA GLN A 653 26.53 8.21 26.49
C GLN A 653 27.09 9.59 26.10
N GLU A 654 28.26 9.64 25.46
CA GLU A 654 28.85 10.87 24.92
C GLU A 654 27.91 11.54 23.89
N TYR A 655 27.36 10.76 22.96
CA TYR A 655 26.42 11.24 21.94
C TYR A 655 25.13 11.79 22.56
N MET A 656 24.52 11.04 23.48
CA MET A 656 23.29 11.48 24.16
C MET A 656 23.55 12.76 24.98
N LYS A 657 24.66 12.83 25.72
CA LYS A 657 25.05 14.02 26.47
C LYS A 657 25.27 15.22 25.56
N PHE A 658 25.93 15.03 24.42
CA PHE A 658 26.11 16.07 23.41
C PHE A 658 24.76 16.56 22.88
N CYS A 659 23.88 15.68 22.42
CA CYS A 659 22.57 16.05 21.89
C CYS A 659 21.72 16.80 22.92
N ARG A 660 21.70 16.34 24.18
CA ARG A 660 21.00 17.01 25.28
C ARG A 660 21.51 18.43 25.55
N SER A 661 22.75 18.75 25.19
CA SER A 661 23.33 20.09 25.34
C SER A 661 22.90 21.10 24.27
N LEU A 662 22.29 20.62 23.18
CA LEU A 662 21.85 21.47 22.06
C LEU A 662 20.54 22.22 22.33
N ALA A 663 19.84 21.89 23.43
CA ALA A 663 18.65 22.58 23.90
C ALA A 663 18.77 23.03 25.37
N PRO A 664 18.04 24.08 25.78
CA PRO A 664 17.96 24.49 27.17
C PRO A 664 17.47 23.37 28.10
N LYS A 665 17.78 23.50 29.39
CA LYS A 665 17.31 22.55 30.41
C LYS A 665 15.78 22.49 30.40
N GLY A 666 15.20 21.28 30.32
CA GLY A 666 13.75 21.06 30.32
C GLY A 666 13.08 21.17 28.94
N VAL A 667 13.84 21.39 27.87
CA VAL A 667 13.32 21.70 26.53
C VAL A 667 13.73 20.63 25.52
N GLY A 668 12.75 20.08 24.79
CA GLY A 668 12.96 19.21 23.63
C GLY A 668 13.98 18.10 23.85
N VAL A 669 15.02 18.03 23.01
CA VAL A 669 16.07 17.01 23.03
C VAL A 669 16.80 16.89 24.38
N ASN A 670 16.72 17.91 25.25
CA ASN A 670 17.27 17.83 26.60
C ASN A 670 16.57 16.79 27.50
N VAL A 671 15.28 16.55 27.27
CA VAL A 671 14.42 15.71 28.13
C VAL A 671 13.69 14.58 27.40
N VAL A 672 13.63 14.64 26.07
CA VAL A 672 13.07 13.57 25.23
C VAL A 672 13.92 12.29 25.36
N PRO A 673 13.30 11.11 25.50
CA PRO A 673 14.02 9.85 25.64
C PRO A 673 14.84 9.48 24.38
N PHE A 674 15.97 8.82 24.60
CA PHE A 674 16.86 8.28 23.57
C PHE A 674 16.83 6.75 23.51
N SER A 675 16.63 6.24 22.30
CA SER A 675 16.86 4.85 21.91
C SER A 675 18.26 4.71 21.31
N PHE A 676 19.14 3.96 21.97
CA PHE A 676 20.51 3.74 21.51
C PHE A 676 20.59 2.88 20.25
N ASP A 677 19.79 1.83 20.19
CA ASP A 677 19.66 0.94 19.04
C ASP A 677 18.33 0.20 19.11
N SER A 678 17.96 -0.47 18.04
CA SER A 678 16.65 -1.10 17.90
C SER A 678 16.77 -2.58 17.55
N GLN A 679 16.27 -3.45 18.43
CA GLN A 679 16.60 -4.88 18.44
C GLN A 679 15.53 -5.76 17.78
N TYR A 680 15.93 -6.68 16.90
CA TYR A 680 15.01 -7.57 16.18
C TYR A 680 15.32 -9.08 16.35
N ARG A 681 16.29 -9.42 17.22
CA ARG A 681 16.65 -10.82 17.57
C ARG A 681 16.84 -10.94 19.08
N PRO A 682 16.59 -12.11 19.70
CA PRO A 682 16.87 -12.28 21.12
C PRO A 682 18.40 -12.23 21.32
N SER A 683 18.87 -11.35 22.20
CA SER A 683 20.29 -11.21 22.52
C SER A 683 20.49 -10.37 23.78
N ILE A 684 21.11 -10.94 24.81
CA ILE A 684 21.47 -10.19 26.02
C ILE A 684 22.56 -9.16 25.75
N PRO A 685 23.62 -9.44 24.95
CA PRO A 685 24.59 -8.40 24.65
C PRO A 685 24.04 -7.14 23.99
N TRP A 686 23.06 -7.32 23.10
CA TRP A 686 22.38 -6.20 22.50
C TRP A 686 21.43 -5.49 23.48
N LEU A 687 20.67 -6.28 24.26
CA LEU A 687 19.74 -5.73 25.24
C LEU A 687 20.47 -4.94 26.33
N TYR A 688 21.67 -5.38 26.74
CA TYR A 688 22.49 -4.71 27.75
C TYR A 688 22.93 -3.32 27.30
N THR A 689 23.40 -3.16 26.06
CA THR A 689 23.77 -1.83 25.54
C THR A 689 22.55 -0.90 25.45
N ASN A 690 21.38 -1.45 25.10
CA ASN A 690 20.12 -0.68 25.07
C ASN A 690 19.64 -0.29 26.47
N TRP A 691 19.82 -1.16 27.48
CA TRP A 691 19.48 -0.88 28.87
C TRP A 691 20.21 0.35 29.43
N LEU A 692 21.38 0.72 28.90
CA LEU A 692 22.08 1.93 29.32
C LEU A 692 21.49 3.23 28.76
N GLY A 693 20.61 3.14 27.74
CA GLY A 693 19.81 4.25 27.24
C GLY A 693 18.54 4.51 28.06
N ASP A 694 17.63 5.31 27.51
CA ASP A 694 16.33 5.59 28.13
C ASP A 694 15.28 4.51 27.80
N THR A 695 15.49 3.74 26.73
CA THR A 695 14.47 2.82 26.19
C THR A 695 14.93 1.36 26.05
N SER A 696 13.95 0.45 26.09
CA SER A 696 14.03 -0.90 25.56
C SER A 696 13.28 -0.94 24.23
N THR A 697 14.02 -0.88 23.12
CA THR A 697 13.46 -0.74 21.77
C THR A 697 13.58 -2.05 21.00
N VAL A 698 12.44 -2.57 20.51
CA VAL A 698 12.35 -3.90 19.88
C VAL A 698 11.42 -3.92 18.66
N SER A 699 11.63 -4.86 17.74
CA SER A 699 10.78 -5.13 16.57
C SER A 699 10.62 -6.62 16.33
N MET A 700 9.55 -6.98 15.63
CA MET A 700 9.37 -8.32 15.05
C MET A 700 8.43 -8.29 13.85
N TYR A 701 8.75 -9.12 12.85
CA TYR A 701 7.87 -9.41 11.71
C TYR A 701 7.45 -10.87 11.69
N PHE A 702 6.16 -11.09 11.49
CA PHE A 702 5.59 -12.43 11.43
C PHE A 702 5.22 -12.76 9.98
N TRP A 703 5.85 -13.81 9.45
CA TRP A 703 5.66 -14.24 8.07
C TRP A 703 4.87 -15.54 7.94
N SER A 704 4.50 -16.23 9.02
CA SER A 704 3.77 -17.51 8.92
C SER A 704 2.39 -17.35 8.26
N THR A 705 2.06 -18.24 7.33
CA THR A 705 0.75 -18.25 6.66
C THR A 705 -0.41 -18.73 7.55
N PRO A 706 -0.26 -19.74 8.44
CA PRO A 706 -1.34 -20.16 9.33
C PRO A 706 -1.66 -19.08 10.37
N SER A 707 -2.86 -19.17 10.96
CA SER A 707 -3.24 -18.33 12.11
C SER A 707 -2.26 -18.53 13.26
N MET A 708 -1.85 -17.43 13.90
CA MET A 708 -1.03 -17.43 15.10
C MET A 708 -1.83 -17.90 16.32
N LEU A 709 -3.16 -17.91 16.24
CA LEU A 709 -4.05 -18.32 17.31
C LEU A 709 -4.19 -19.84 17.42
N THR A 710 -3.60 -20.64 16.52
CA THR A 710 -3.62 -22.11 16.64
C THR A 710 -2.49 -22.67 17.52
N ASN A 711 -1.68 -21.80 18.13
CA ASN A 711 -0.61 -22.15 19.04
C ASN A 711 -0.81 -21.40 20.37
N PRO A 712 -0.26 -21.89 21.49
CA PRO A 712 -0.19 -21.13 22.74
C PRO A 712 0.40 -19.72 22.48
N PRO A 713 -0.06 -18.68 23.22
CA PRO A 713 0.35 -17.32 22.96
C PRO A 713 1.86 -17.13 23.18
N GLY A 714 2.51 -16.48 22.22
CA GLY A 714 3.94 -16.21 22.19
C GLY A 714 4.28 -15.24 21.05
N LEU A 715 5.12 -14.24 21.31
CA LEU A 715 5.54 -13.25 20.32
C LEU A 715 7.06 -13.19 20.12
N TYR A 716 7.73 -14.30 20.46
CA TYR A 716 9.15 -14.54 20.21
C TYR A 716 10.04 -13.48 20.87
N VAL A 717 10.73 -12.63 20.09
CA VAL A 717 11.63 -11.59 20.62
C VAL A 717 10.88 -10.69 21.59
N LEU A 718 9.64 -10.30 21.28
CA LEU A 718 8.89 -9.35 22.10
C LEU A 718 8.72 -9.82 23.55
N ASP A 719 8.58 -11.13 23.77
CA ASP A 719 8.42 -11.72 25.09
C ASP A 719 9.62 -11.44 26.02
N SER A 720 10.81 -11.17 25.44
CA SER A 720 12.09 -11.02 26.13
C SER A 720 12.65 -9.59 26.16
N HIS A 721 11.81 -8.57 25.99
CA HIS A 721 12.26 -7.18 25.81
C HIS A 721 11.63 -6.15 26.75
N ARG A 722 10.92 -6.60 27.78
CA ARG A 722 10.35 -5.71 28.80
C ARG A 722 11.32 -5.51 29.98
N LEU A 723 12.22 -4.52 29.88
CA LEU A 723 13.09 -4.10 30.99
C LEU A 723 12.31 -3.40 32.11
N SER A 724 12.70 -3.60 33.37
CA SER A 724 11.91 -3.15 34.54
C SER A 724 11.82 -1.63 34.67
N ASP A 725 12.88 -0.92 34.29
CA ASP A 725 13.15 0.49 34.59
C ASP A 725 13.25 1.38 33.34
N LYS A 726 12.97 0.81 32.16
CA LYS A 726 13.11 1.52 30.86
C LYS A 726 11.78 1.68 30.17
N LEU A 727 11.70 2.72 29.34
CA LEU A 727 10.58 2.94 28.43
C LEU A 727 10.53 1.84 27.38
N SER A 728 9.41 1.12 27.26
CA SER A 728 9.27 0.05 26.27
C SER A 728 8.66 0.53 24.96
N VAL A 729 9.37 0.24 23.88
CA VAL A 729 9.10 0.75 22.53
C VAL A 729 9.10 -0.41 21.54
N ILE A 730 8.00 -0.58 20.81
CA ILE A 730 8.01 -1.31 19.55
C ILE A 730 8.20 -0.28 18.43
N TYR A 731 9.39 -0.21 17.85
CA TYR A 731 9.72 0.81 16.84
C TYR A 731 9.22 0.45 15.44
N GLU A 732 8.97 -0.85 15.23
CA GLU A 732 8.46 -1.38 13.98
C GLU A 732 7.91 -2.80 14.19
N THR A 733 6.77 -3.13 13.61
CA THR A 733 6.26 -4.51 13.61
C THR A 733 5.20 -4.71 12.54
N GLN A 734 5.08 -5.92 12.00
CA GLN A 734 3.97 -6.25 11.11
C GLN A 734 3.76 -7.76 10.95
N ARG A 735 2.60 -8.14 10.43
CA ARG A 735 2.37 -9.46 9.84
C ARG A 735 2.17 -9.39 8.33
N GLY A 736 2.99 -10.14 7.60
CA GLY A 736 3.09 -10.05 6.14
C GLY A 736 2.03 -10.86 5.39
N ARG A 737 1.64 -10.36 4.21
CA ARG A 737 0.95 -11.12 3.16
C ARG A 737 1.86 -12.28 2.70
N PRO A 738 1.30 -13.43 2.29
CA PRO A 738 -0.10 -13.65 1.91
C PRO A 738 -0.92 -14.41 2.94
N SER A 739 -0.58 -14.34 4.24
CA SER A 739 -1.45 -14.91 5.27
C SER A 739 -2.85 -14.28 5.21
N PRO A 740 -3.94 -15.06 5.21
CA PRO A 740 -5.30 -14.52 5.23
C PRO A 740 -5.79 -14.17 6.65
N TYR A 741 -4.99 -14.44 7.67
CA TYR A 741 -5.39 -14.26 9.08
C TYR A 741 -4.80 -13.00 9.72
N ARG A 742 -4.18 -12.12 8.92
CA ARG A 742 -3.34 -11.00 9.41
C ARG A 742 -4.08 -10.05 10.33
N ALA A 743 -5.37 -9.84 10.11
CA ALA A 743 -6.23 -8.99 10.93
C ALA A 743 -6.33 -9.42 12.41
N GLU A 744 -5.90 -10.64 12.77
CA GLU A 744 -5.82 -11.07 14.18
C GLU A 744 -4.65 -10.40 14.92
N PHE A 745 -3.55 -10.08 14.22
CA PHE A 745 -2.30 -9.64 14.82
C PHE A 745 -2.41 -8.31 15.59
N PRO A 746 -3.11 -7.27 15.10
CA PRO A 746 -3.26 -6.03 15.86
C PRO A 746 -3.94 -6.23 17.22
N TYR A 747 -4.94 -7.13 17.31
CA TYR A 747 -5.60 -7.45 18.58
C TYR A 747 -4.70 -8.26 19.51
N MET A 748 -3.92 -9.20 18.98
CA MET A 748 -2.90 -9.90 19.77
C MET A 748 -1.88 -8.91 20.36
N LEU A 749 -1.44 -7.96 19.54
CA LEU A 749 -0.46 -6.96 19.92
C LEU A 749 -1.01 -5.98 20.95
N SER A 750 -2.27 -5.54 20.84
CA SER A 750 -2.87 -4.63 21.82
C SER A 750 -3.03 -5.27 23.20
N VAL A 751 -3.35 -6.57 23.27
CA VAL A 751 -3.34 -7.34 24.52
C VAL A 751 -1.92 -7.40 25.08
N PHE A 752 -0.96 -7.88 24.29
CA PHE A 752 0.43 -8.01 24.72
C PHE A 752 0.99 -6.69 25.26
N THR A 753 0.88 -5.62 24.48
CA THR A 753 1.47 -4.31 24.81
C THR A 753 0.81 -3.67 26.03
N SER A 754 -0.51 -3.80 26.20
CA SER A 754 -1.21 -3.25 27.37
C SER A 754 -0.89 -4.05 28.63
N TRP A 755 -0.91 -5.38 28.54
CA TRP A 755 -0.57 -6.28 29.65
C TRP A 755 0.88 -6.12 30.10
N GLN A 756 1.81 -6.01 29.14
CA GLN A 756 3.23 -5.79 29.39
C GLN A 756 3.60 -4.33 29.67
N ASP A 757 2.63 -3.42 29.62
CA ASP A 757 2.75 -2.02 30.01
C ASP A 757 3.71 -1.20 29.12
N PHE A 758 3.63 -1.42 27.80
CA PHE A 758 4.32 -0.66 26.77
C PHE A 758 3.65 0.71 26.54
N ASP A 759 4.44 1.69 26.10
CA ASP A 759 3.96 3.05 25.81
C ASP A 759 4.03 3.41 24.33
N VAL A 760 4.89 2.76 23.53
CA VAL A 760 5.06 3.08 22.11
C VAL A 760 4.94 1.83 21.26
N VAL A 761 4.07 1.87 20.26
CA VAL A 761 3.87 0.82 19.26
C VAL A 761 3.82 1.46 17.88
N VAL A 762 4.71 1.04 17.00
CA VAL A 762 4.80 1.54 15.64
C VAL A 762 4.71 0.37 14.67
N PHE A 763 3.75 0.42 13.75
CA PHE A 763 3.59 -0.58 12.68
C PHE A 763 4.50 -0.24 11.51
N HIS A 764 5.09 -1.26 10.88
CA HIS A 764 5.63 -1.07 9.53
C HIS A 764 4.43 -0.82 8.61
N GLY A 765 4.44 0.35 7.99
CA GLY A 765 3.54 0.77 6.92
C GLY A 765 4.40 1.45 5.86
N SER A 766 3.96 1.49 4.60
CA SER A 766 4.70 2.17 3.54
C SER A 766 3.86 3.29 2.94
N TRP A 767 4.47 4.48 2.85
CA TRP A 767 4.30 5.47 1.79
C TRP A 767 2.90 5.69 1.21
N PHE A 768 2.04 6.35 1.99
CA PHE A 768 1.07 7.27 1.41
C PHE A 768 1.86 8.48 0.89
N GLY A 769 2.26 8.47 -0.38
CA GLY A 769 2.78 9.68 -1.01
C GLY A 769 1.72 10.80 -1.02
N ASN A 770 1.79 11.71 -1.99
CA ASN A 770 0.69 12.64 -2.25
C ASN A 770 -0.52 11.94 -2.91
N SER A 771 -0.78 10.67 -2.56
CA SER A 771 -1.82 9.84 -3.15
C SER A 771 -3.18 10.30 -2.66
N THR A 772 -4.11 10.51 -3.59
CA THR A 772 -5.51 10.79 -3.26
C THR A 772 -6.20 9.53 -2.72
N ASP A 773 -7.31 9.71 -2.01
CA ASP A 773 -8.12 8.59 -1.51
C ASP A 773 -8.54 7.63 -2.67
N GLU A 774 -8.83 8.17 -3.86
CA GLU A 774 -9.15 7.40 -5.06
C GLU A 774 -7.96 6.57 -5.56
N GLN A 775 -6.74 7.12 -5.52
CA GLN A 775 -5.53 6.37 -5.87
C GLN A 775 -5.26 5.24 -4.87
N LEU A 776 -5.54 5.46 -3.58
CA LEU A 776 -5.43 4.42 -2.56
C LEU A 776 -6.45 3.30 -2.79
N LEU A 777 -7.70 3.63 -3.14
CA LEU A 777 -8.76 2.66 -3.43
C LEU A 777 -8.53 1.88 -4.74
N ALA A 778 -7.92 2.51 -5.74
CA ALA A 778 -7.64 1.89 -7.04
C ALA A 778 -6.29 1.16 -7.10
N GLY A 779 -5.49 1.22 -6.02
CA GLY A 779 -4.18 0.60 -5.94
C GLY A 779 -4.20 -0.92 -5.78
N THR A 780 -3.03 -1.47 -5.50
CA THR A 780 -2.82 -2.92 -5.35
C THR A 780 -2.18 -3.25 -4.01
N ALA A 781 -2.57 -4.37 -3.40
CA ALA A 781 -1.92 -4.92 -2.21
C ALA A 781 -0.79 -5.86 -2.64
N GLN A 782 0.36 -5.29 -2.98
CA GLN A 782 1.50 -6.00 -3.60
C GLN A 782 2.09 -7.10 -2.71
N PRO A 783 1.96 -8.41 -3.04
CA PRO A 783 2.55 -9.49 -2.23
C PRO A 783 4.09 -9.34 -2.10
N PRO A 784 4.75 -10.07 -1.18
CA PRO A 784 6.21 -10.05 -1.10
C PRO A 784 6.84 -10.42 -2.45
N THR A 785 7.89 -9.71 -2.85
CA THR A 785 8.66 -10.00 -4.06
C THR A 785 10.07 -10.47 -3.73
N THR A 786 10.72 -11.18 -4.65
CA THR A 786 12.08 -11.72 -4.43
C THR A 786 13.14 -10.61 -4.41
N SER A 787 12.88 -9.48 -5.09
CA SER A 787 13.73 -8.28 -5.07
C SER A 787 13.45 -7.37 -3.87
N HIS A 788 12.20 -7.32 -3.42
CA HIS A 788 11.79 -6.50 -2.28
C HIS A 788 10.66 -7.18 -1.49
N LEU A 789 11.06 -7.97 -0.49
CA LEU A 789 10.14 -8.72 0.37
C LEU A 789 9.25 -7.85 1.26
N TRP A 790 9.65 -6.61 1.55
CA TRP A 790 8.90 -5.70 2.42
C TRP A 790 7.58 -5.22 1.81
N THR A 791 7.35 -5.37 0.49
CA THR A 791 6.02 -5.12 -0.12
C THR A 791 4.90 -5.92 0.56
N GLY A 792 5.22 -7.08 1.15
CA GLY A 792 4.27 -7.91 1.89
C GLY A 792 3.70 -7.29 3.17
N VAL A 793 4.33 -6.24 3.72
CA VAL A 793 3.95 -5.59 5.01
C VAL A 793 3.47 -4.14 4.83
N HIS A 794 3.28 -3.72 3.59
CA HIS A 794 2.75 -2.43 3.18
C HIS A 794 1.25 -2.29 3.52
N LEU A 795 0.85 -1.10 4.01
CA LEU A 795 -0.48 -0.80 4.56
C LEU A 795 -1.31 0.15 3.69
N GLU A 796 -0.69 0.86 2.74
CA GLU A 796 -1.27 1.94 1.97
C GLU A 796 -2.60 1.58 1.30
N HIS A 797 -2.72 0.32 0.86
CA HIS A 797 -3.90 -0.20 0.17
C HIS A 797 -4.62 -1.30 0.97
N ASP A 798 -4.15 -1.65 2.18
CA ASP A 798 -4.68 -2.77 2.96
C ASP A 798 -5.87 -2.37 3.85
N GLN A 799 -7.06 -2.50 3.27
CA GLN A 799 -8.31 -2.09 3.92
C GLN A 799 -8.61 -2.92 5.17
N THR A 800 -8.25 -4.20 5.17
CA THR A 800 -8.54 -5.10 6.30
C THR A 800 -7.61 -4.88 7.46
N MET A 801 -6.30 -4.80 7.20
CA MET A 801 -5.29 -4.65 8.23
C MET A 801 -5.40 -3.27 8.91
N THR A 802 -5.62 -2.21 8.14
CA THR A 802 -5.78 -0.86 8.69
C THR A 802 -7.03 -0.71 9.57
N SER A 803 -8.13 -1.41 9.24
CA SER A 803 -9.33 -1.44 10.10
C SER A 803 -9.02 -2.10 11.44
N ALA A 804 -8.38 -3.28 11.42
CA ALA A 804 -7.98 -3.99 12.63
C ALA A 804 -6.97 -3.18 13.49
N ILE A 805 -6.00 -2.51 12.84
CA ILE A 805 -5.03 -1.64 13.51
C ILE A 805 -5.73 -0.44 14.18
N ALA A 806 -6.70 0.19 13.51
CA ALA A 806 -7.44 1.31 14.08
C ALA A 806 -8.22 0.90 15.34
N MET A 807 -8.90 -0.26 15.31
CA MET A 807 -9.62 -0.82 16.46
C MET A 807 -8.68 -1.18 17.61
N ALA A 808 -7.61 -1.92 17.32
CA ALA A 808 -6.60 -2.29 18.31
C ALA A 808 -5.93 -1.07 18.96
N GLY A 809 -5.73 0.01 18.19
CA GLY A 809 -5.22 1.27 18.69
C GLY A 809 -6.12 1.92 19.74
N ARG A 810 -7.45 1.78 19.63
CA ARG A 810 -8.38 2.26 20.67
C ARG A 810 -8.20 1.50 21.98
N ILE A 811 -8.07 0.17 21.91
CA ILE A 811 -7.79 -0.69 23.08
C ILE A 811 -6.51 -0.22 23.78
N PHE A 812 -5.43 -0.03 23.02
CA PHE A 812 -4.13 0.36 23.56
C PHE A 812 -4.14 1.77 24.16
N LEU A 813 -4.63 2.76 23.41
CA LEU A 813 -4.60 4.17 23.78
C LEU A 813 -5.52 4.50 24.96
N ASN A 814 -6.68 3.86 25.03
CA ASN A 814 -7.62 4.05 26.14
C ASN A 814 -7.26 3.21 27.37
N GLY A 815 -6.38 2.21 27.23
CA GLY A 815 -6.01 1.32 28.33
C GLY A 815 -7.11 0.32 28.70
N GLU A 816 -7.82 -0.21 27.71
CA GLU A 816 -8.97 -1.12 27.90
C GLU A 816 -8.55 -2.52 28.37
N VAL A 817 -7.29 -2.89 28.19
CA VAL A 817 -6.68 -4.09 28.75
C VAL A 817 -5.80 -3.67 29.92
N GLU A 818 -6.01 -4.31 31.06
CA GLU A 818 -5.26 -4.03 32.29
C GLU A 818 -3.78 -4.35 32.15
N THR A 819 -2.96 -3.67 32.93
CA THR A 819 -1.55 -3.99 33.09
C THR A 819 -1.38 -5.12 34.10
N ALA A 820 -0.43 -6.01 33.84
CA ALA A 820 -0.06 -7.09 34.74
C ALA A 820 0.27 -6.58 36.16
N PRO A 821 -0.49 -6.95 37.21
CA PRO A 821 -0.28 -6.41 38.54
C PRO A 821 0.97 -6.97 39.23
N ASN A 822 1.36 -8.21 38.92
CA ASN A 822 2.48 -8.92 39.54
C ASN A 822 3.31 -9.67 38.48
N PRO A 823 4.09 -8.96 37.65
CA PRO A 823 4.88 -9.58 36.60
C PRO A 823 5.98 -10.48 37.15
N ALA A 824 6.24 -11.58 36.46
CA ALA A 824 7.38 -12.45 36.72
C ALA A 824 8.69 -11.70 36.43
N VAL A 825 9.67 -11.76 37.33
CA VAL A 825 10.92 -11.02 37.22
C VAL A 825 12.07 -11.95 36.82
N TYR A 826 12.59 -11.76 35.62
CA TYR A 826 13.78 -12.41 35.10
C TYR A 826 15.01 -11.56 35.42
N THR A 827 15.81 -11.97 36.39
CA THR A 827 17.07 -11.31 36.74
C THR A 827 18.22 -11.94 35.97
N VAL A 828 18.99 -11.15 35.24
CA VAL A 828 20.21 -11.60 34.54
C VAL A 828 21.41 -10.97 35.23
N GLY A 829 22.25 -11.81 35.84
CA GLY A 829 23.46 -11.38 36.55
C GLY A 829 24.69 -11.32 35.66
N SER A 830 25.85 -11.07 36.27
CA SER A 830 27.14 -10.92 35.62
C SER A 830 27.52 -12.11 34.72
N LYS A 831 27.22 -13.35 35.16
CA LYS A 831 27.48 -14.57 34.36
C LYS A 831 26.57 -14.64 33.14
N GLY A 832 25.33 -14.17 33.23
CA GLY A 832 24.43 -14.09 32.08
C GLY A 832 24.81 -12.97 31.12
N ILE A 833 25.16 -11.79 31.65
CA ILE A 833 25.41 -10.56 30.87
C ILE A 833 26.74 -10.60 30.10
N PHE A 834 27.81 -11.08 30.75
CA PHE A 834 29.17 -10.96 30.19
C PHE A 834 29.69 -12.24 29.53
N SER A 835 29.11 -13.41 29.86
CA SER A 835 29.46 -14.66 29.17
C SER A 835 28.62 -14.87 27.90
N PHE A 836 28.99 -15.86 27.11
CA PHE A 836 28.21 -16.28 25.92
C PHE A 836 27.00 -17.17 26.26
N ASP A 837 26.73 -17.48 27.53
CA ASP A 837 25.69 -18.45 27.92
C ASP A 837 24.27 -17.99 27.59
N THR A 838 24.03 -16.66 27.60
CA THR A 838 22.74 -16.06 27.21
C THR A 838 22.83 -15.21 25.96
N PHE A 839 23.84 -15.47 25.11
CA PHE A 839 24.14 -14.67 23.93
C PHE A 839 22.93 -14.50 23.00
N ASN A 840 22.14 -15.57 22.85
CA ASN A 840 20.92 -15.63 22.05
C ASN A 840 19.64 -15.37 22.87
N GLY A 841 19.73 -14.59 23.95
CA GLY A 841 18.59 -14.20 24.79
C GLY A 841 18.22 -15.22 25.87
N ILE A 842 17.14 -14.90 26.60
CA ILE A 842 16.62 -15.68 27.75
C ILE A 842 15.18 -16.16 27.53
N GLY A 843 14.70 -16.11 26.29
CA GLY A 843 13.33 -16.49 25.91
C GLY A 843 13.08 -17.99 25.97
N GLY A 844 11.87 -18.40 25.60
CA GLY A 844 11.46 -19.80 25.58
C GLY A 844 10.00 -19.98 25.98
N LYS A 845 9.51 -21.22 25.95
CA LYS A 845 8.10 -21.56 26.24
C LYS A 845 7.64 -21.06 27.61
N GLU A 846 8.49 -21.18 28.62
CA GLU A 846 8.18 -20.70 29.98
C GLU A 846 8.04 -19.18 30.03
N MET A 847 8.97 -18.44 29.41
CA MET A 847 8.89 -16.99 29.36
C MET A 847 7.67 -16.52 28.58
N SER A 848 7.36 -17.13 27.43
CA SER A 848 6.14 -16.82 26.69
C SER A 848 4.89 -17.06 27.54
N LEU A 849 4.80 -18.19 28.26
CA LEU A 849 3.67 -18.44 29.16
C LEU A 849 3.57 -17.37 30.26
N ASN A 850 4.66 -17.05 30.95
CA ASN A 850 4.69 -16.01 31.98
C ASN A 850 4.31 -14.63 31.40
N THR A 851 4.77 -14.33 30.18
CA THR A 851 4.46 -13.08 29.47
C THR A 851 2.97 -12.87 29.33
N PHE A 852 2.19 -13.92 29.00
CA PHE A 852 0.75 -13.79 28.80
C PHE A 852 -0.10 -14.07 30.06
N THR A 853 0.41 -14.81 31.03
CA THR A 853 -0.35 -15.14 32.26
C THR A 853 -0.10 -14.20 33.42
N ARG A 854 1.16 -13.80 33.63
CA ARG A 854 1.60 -13.02 34.80
C ARG A 854 2.13 -11.64 34.41
N GLY A 855 2.55 -11.47 33.16
CA GLY A 855 3.40 -10.37 32.74
C GLY A 855 4.88 -10.69 33.03
N THR A 856 5.81 -10.02 32.37
CA THR A 856 7.26 -10.28 32.53
C THR A 856 8.04 -8.98 32.66
N ARG A 857 9.09 -8.99 33.47
CA ARG A 857 10.06 -7.91 33.61
C ARG A 857 11.46 -8.49 33.60
N ILE A 858 12.38 -7.84 32.91
CA ILE A 858 13.80 -8.18 32.92
C ILE A 858 14.52 -7.18 33.80
N LYS A 859 15.40 -7.67 34.67
CA LYS A 859 16.29 -6.87 35.49
C LYS A 859 17.73 -7.29 35.19
N LEU A 860 18.55 -6.35 34.71
CA LEU A 860 19.97 -6.58 34.50
C LEU A 860 20.73 -6.15 35.76
N GLU A 861 21.48 -7.07 36.37
CA GLU A 861 22.25 -6.85 37.60
C GLU A 861 23.73 -7.19 37.33
N PRO A 862 24.50 -6.30 36.66
CA PRO A 862 25.87 -6.60 36.21
C PRO A 862 26.85 -6.91 37.35
N GLU A 863 26.55 -6.49 38.59
CA GLU A 863 27.38 -6.76 39.77
C GLU A 863 27.03 -8.08 40.49
N ARG A 864 25.88 -8.69 40.18
CA ARG A 864 25.43 -9.91 40.87
C ARG A 864 25.99 -11.15 40.21
N ASP A 865 26.66 -12.00 40.99
CA ASP A 865 27.28 -13.22 40.48
C ASP A 865 26.28 -14.38 40.22
N CYS A 866 25.39 -14.22 39.25
CA CYS A 866 24.45 -15.26 38.82
C CYS A 866 24.24 -15.28 37.30
N GLY A 867 23.66 -16.38 36.80
CA GLY A 867 23.20 -16.52 35.42
C GLY A 867 21.84 -15.83 35.21
N VAL A 868 20.79 -16.62 35.00
CA VAL A 868 19.39 -16.14 34.91
C VAL A 868 18.59 -16.69 36.08
N LEU A 869 17.85 -15.82 36.76
CA LEU A 869 16.94 -16.18 37.84
C LEU A 869 15.50 -15.75 37.51
N LEU A 870 14.52 -16.62 37.74
CA LEU A 870 13.09 -16.33 37.70
C LEU A 870 12.58 -16.12 39.13
N ASP A 871 12.07 -14.93 39.43
CA ASP A 871 11.59 -14.55 40.77
C ASP A 871 12.61 -14.86 41.88
N GLY A 872 13.90 -14.68 41.56
CA GLY A 872 15.03 -14.93 42.47
C GLY A 872 15.49 -16.39 42.58
N LYS A 873 14.89 -17.33 41.83
CA LYS A 873 15.25 -18.75 41.79
C LYS A 873 15.84 -19.15 40.45
N GLU A 874 16.60 -20.24 40.39
CA GLU A 874 17.10 -20.75 39.11
C GLU A 874 15.95 -21.09 38.15
N LEU A 875 16.17 -20.81 36.88
CA LEU A 875 15.22 -21.10 35.81
C LEU A 875 15.12 -22.62 35.61
N LEU A 876 13.91 -23.17 35.69
CA LEU A 876 13.64 -24.58 35.41
C LEU A 876 12.96 -24.71 34.04
N PRO A 877 13.12 -25.83 33.32
CA PRO A 877 12.41 -26.05 32.07
C PRO A 877 10.89 -25.97 32.29
N GLY A 878 10.22 -25.07 31.55
CA GLY A 878 8.76 -24.94 31.61
C GLY A 878 8.02 -26.13 31.00
N GLU A 879 6.90 -26.51 31.61
CA GLU A 879 5.98 -27.52 31.08
C GLU A 879 5.24 -27.04 29.82
N PRO A 880 4.81 -27.94 28.92
CA PRO A 880 3.97 -27.58 27.79
C PRO A 880 2.62 -26.99 28.22
N VAL A 881 2.19 -25.91 27.57
CA VAL A 881 0.85 -25.34 27.74
C VAL A 881 -0.18 -26.29 27.13
N LYS A 882 -1.13 -26.77 27.94
CA LYS A 882 -2.15 -27.76 27.52
C LYS A 882 -3.57 -27.19 27.42
N GLU A 883 -3.80 -25.99 27.93
CA GLU A 883 -5.13 -25.39 28.05
C GLU A 883 -5.14 -23.95 27.53
N ALA A 884 -6.34 -23.38 27.37
CA ALA A 884 -6.51 -21.96 27.07
C ALA A 884 -5.80 -21.08 28.12
N VAL A 885 -5.16 -20.01 27.64
CA VAL A 885 -4.39 -19.10 28.51
C VAL A 885 -5.23 -17.87 28.82
N LYS A 886 -5.39 -17.54 30.10
CA LYS A 886 -6.04 -16.29 30.54
C LYS A 886 -4.99 -15.19 30.70
N THR A 887 -5.29 -14.01 30.17
CA THR A 887 -4.51 -12.79 30.38
C THR A 887 -5.40 -11.79 31.10
N GLY A 888 -5.12 -11.57 32.39
CA GLY A 888 -5.96 -10.73 33.22
C GLY A 888 -7.41 -11.21 33.33
N ASN A 889 -8.31 -10.29 33.63
CA ASN A 889 -9.73 -10.55 33.91
C ASN A 889 -10.61 -10.73 32.66
N PHE A 890 -10.19 -10.14 31.54
CA PHE A 890 -11.05 -9.93 30.37
C PHE A 890 -10.57 -10.65 29.12
N THR A 891 -9.35 -11.19 29.08
CA THR A 891 -8.78 -11.77 27.87
C THR A 891 -8.55 -13.27 28.00
N THR A 892 -8.97 -14.02 26.97
CA THR A 892 -8.75 -15.46 26.87
C THR A 892 -8.15 -15.83 25.51
N TRP A 893 -6.98 -16.46 25.55
CA TRP A 893 -6.32 -17.10 24.41
C TRP A 893 -6.79 -18.55 24.32
N ASP A 894 -7.91 -18.76 23.65
CA ASP A 894 -8.48 -20.08 23.40
C ASP A 894 -7.87 -20.70 22.14
N TRP A 895 -6.55 -20.91 22.22
CA TRP A 895 -5.73 -21.32 21.08
C TRP A 895 -6.06 -22.73 20.58
N GLN A 896 -6.56 -23.59 21.45
CA GLN A 896 -7.04 -24.93 21.10
C GLN A 896 -8.20 -24.86 20.10
N ASN A 897 -9.03 -23.81 20.21
CA ASN A 897 -10.11 -23.52 19.27
C ASN A 897 -9.72 -22.48 18.21
N GLY A 898 -8.47 -22.01 18.20
CA GLY A 898 -7.97 -21.05 17.22
C GLY A 898 -8.60 -19.67 17.34
N ARG A 899 -8.80 -19.17 18.57
CA ARG A 899 -9.44 -17.85 18.80
C ARG A 899 -8.88 -17.08 20.01
N LEU A 900 -8.98 -15.76 19.93
CA LEU A 900 -8.72 -14.78 20.98
C LEU A 900 -10.00 -14.02 21.27
N ILE A 901 -10.33 -13.92 22.56
CA ILE A 901 -11.49 -13.21 23.08
C ILE A 901 -11.02 -12.10 24.02
N ILE A 902 -11.54 -10.88 23.83
CA ILE A 902 -11.44 -9.77 24.79
C ILE A 902 -12.87 -9.39 25.16
N ASP A 903 -13.22 -9.54 26.43
CA ASP A 903 -14.57 -9.32 26.94
C ASP A 903 -14.53 -8.48 28.22
N SER A 904 -14.52 -7.17 28.03
CA SER A 904 -14.62 -6.16 29.09
C SER A 904 -15.94 -5.39 28.96
N PRO A 905 -16.36 -4.59 29.96
CA PRO A 905 -17.55 -3.76 29.84
C PRO A 905 -17.54 -2.80 28.63
N THR A 906 -16.36 -2.36 28.18
CA THR A 906 -16.15 -1.35 27.13
C THR A 906 -15.75 -1.94 25.78
N VAL A 907 -15.25 -3.17 25.75
CA VAL A 907 -14.66 -3.82 24.56
C VAL A 907 -15.16 -5.25 24.42
N LYS A 908 -15.61 -5.60 23.21
CA LYS A 908 -15.90 -6.97 22.77
C LYS A 908 -15.08 -7.28 21.54
N VAL A 909 -14.15 -8.23 21.63
CA VAL A 909 -13.36 -8.72 20.49
C VAL A 909 -13.52 -10.22 20.40
N TYR A 910 -13.79 -10.70 19.19
CA TYR A 910 -13.71 -12.10 18.80
C TYR A 910 -12.88 -12.17 17.53
N THR A 911 -11.66 -12.71 17.62
CA THR A 911 -10.85 -13.01 16.44
C THR A 911 -10.49 -14.47 16.44
N GLY A 912 -10.73 -15.17 15.34
CA GLY A 912 -10.55 -16.63 15.30
C GLY A 912 -11.48 -17.35 14.34
N LYS A 913 -11.44 -18.69 14.40
CA LYS A 913 -12.40 -19.56 13.72
C LYS A 913 -13.82 -19.20 14.12
N THR A 914 -14.73 -19.11 13.15
CA THR A 914 -16.14 -18.77 13.43
C THR A 914 -16.87 -19.95 14.08
N VAL A 915 -17.87 -19.61 14.90
CA VAL A 915 -18.79 -20.53 15.58
C VAL A 915 -20.22 -20.11 15.27
N PRO A 916 -21.24 -20.97 15.41
CA PRO A 916 -22.62 -20.62 15.03
C PRO A 916 -23.10 -19.32 15.68
N SER A 917 -22.72 -19.11 16.95
CA SER A 917 -22.81 -17.84 17.67
C SER A 917 -21.81 -17.79 18.82
N TYR A 918 -21.47 -16.59 19.26
CA TYR A 918 -20.66 -16.35 20.46
C TYR A 918 -21.32 -15.28 21.32
N SER A 919 -21.59 -15.60 22.59
CA SER A 919 -22.19 -14.68 23.56
C SER A 919 -21.13 -14.24 24.57
N PHE A 920 -20.98 -12.93 24.72
CA PHE A 920 -20.12 -12.31 25.72
C PHE A 920 -20.81 -12.29 27.09
N LYS A 921 -20.04 -12.07 28.17
CA LYS A 921 -20.52 -12.15 29.56
C LYS A 921 -21.70 -11.22 29.86
N ASP A 922 -21.78 -10.09 29.19
CA ASP A 922 -22.86 -9.11 29.36
C ASP A 922 -24.09 -9.37 28.48
N GLY A 923 -24.12 -10.50 27.75
CA GLY A 923 -25.25 -10.91 26.93
C GLY A 923 -25.26 -10.32 25.51
N ILE A 924 -24.27 -9.49 25.15
CA ILE A 924 -24.06 -9.14 23.73
C ILE A 924 -23.64 -10.41 22.98
N THR A 925 -24.22 -10.65 21.81
CA THR A 925 -23.98 -11.86 21.02
C THR A 925 -23.68 -11.51 19.57
N ILE A 926 -22.75 -12.25 18.99
CA ILE A 926 -22.43 -12.21 17.56
C ILE A 926 -22.78 -13.56 16.92
N SER A 927 -23.39 -13.52 15.74
CA SER A 927 -23.78 -14.71 14.96
C SER A 927 -23.88 -14.38 13.46
N GLY A 928 -24.45 -15.28 12.64
CA GLY A 928 -24.74 -14.98 11.23
C GLY A 928 -23.51 -14.92 10.32
N PHE A 929 -22.42 -15.61 10.68
CA PHE A 929 -21.18 -15.58 9.93
C PHE A 929 -21.27 -16.40 8.63
N ASN A 930 -20.69 -15.87 7.56
CA ASN A 930 -20.54 -16.54 6.26
C ASN A 930 -19.08 -16.97 5.96
N THR A 931 -18.12 -16.55 6.79
CA THR A 931 -16.70 -16.88 6.63
C THR A 931 -16.24 -17.87 7.71
N PRO A 932 -15.20 -18.68 7.47
CA PRO A 932 -14.67 -19.65 8.44
C PRO A 932 -13.79 -19.01 9.53
N PHE A 933 -13.42 -17.74 9.35
CA PHE A 933 -12.63 -16.95 10.27
C PHE A 933 -13.13 -15.51 10.24
N ILE A 934 -13.04 -14.80 11.36
CA ILE A 934 -13.40 -13.39 11.45
C ILE A 934 -12.49 -12.68 12.45
N SER A 935 -12.21 -11.41 12.23
CA SER A 935 -11.77 -10.48 13.26
C SER A 935 -12.86 -9.45 13.50
N PHE A 936 -13.64 -9.66 14.57
CA PHE A 936 -14.74 -8.80 15.00
C PHE A 936 -14.33 -7.97 16.22
N ALA A 937 -14.70 -6.69 16.24
CA ALA A 937 -14.56 -5.82 17.40
C ALA A 937 -15.74 -4.85 17.53
N LEU A 938 -16.21 -4.66 18.77
CA LEU A 938 -17.12 -3.60 19.20
C LEU A 938 -16.49 -2.87 20.38
N ILE A 939 -16.21 -1.57 20.21
CA ILE A 939 -15.40 -0.79 21.16
C ILE A 939 -16.12 0.52 21.49
N SER A 940 -16.26 0.82 22.76
CA SER A 940 -16.74 2.12 23.23
C SER A 940 -15.84 3.27 22.75
N ALA A 941 -16.44 4.32 22.18
CA ALA A 941 -15.69 5.48 21.70
C ALA A 941 -15.40 6.52 22.80
N ASP A 942 -16.14 6.48 23.91
CA ASP A 942 -16.04 7.42 25.03
C ASP A 942 -15.50 6.78 26.32
N GLY A 943 -15.05 5.51 26.25
CA GLY A 943 -14.50 4.75 27.38
C GLY A 943 -15.54 4.29 28.40
N LYS A 944 -16.84 4.51 28.14
CA LYS A 944 -17.93 4.04 29.01
C LYS A 944 -18.40 2.63 28.64
N PRO A 945 -19.01 1.87 29.57
CA PRO A 945 -19.52 0.53 29.28
C PRO A 945 -20.48 0.48 28.09
N LEU A 946 -20.54 -0.64 27.36
CA LEU A 946 -21.44 -0.81 26.22
C LEU A 946 -22.91 -0.96 26.64
N LEU A 947 -23.15 -1.38 27.88
CA LEU A 947 -24.46 -1.60 28.51
C LEU A 947 -24.49 -1.03 29.94
N GLY A 948 -25.69 -0.85 30.49
CA GLY A 948 -25.90 -0.32 31.84
C GLY A 948 -26.35 1.14 31.88
N THR A 949 -26.46 1.71 33.08
CA THR A 949 -27.00 3.06 33.31
C THR A 949 -26.06 4.19 32.88
N ASP A 950 -24.75 3.94 32.92
CA ASP A 950 -23.72 4.87 32.42
C ASP A 950 -23.15 4.40 31.07
N ALA A 951 -23.97 3.78 30.23
CA ALA A 951 -23.49 3.21 28.98
C ALA A 951 -23.04 4.27 27.96
N CYS A 952 -22.12 3.90 27.07
CA CYS A 952 -21.57 4.75 26.04
C CYS A 952 -22.64 5.31 25.10
N ARG A 953 -22.37 6.49 24.57
CA ARG A 953 -23.18 7.11 23.52
C ARG A 953 -22.73 6.72 22.13
N LYS A 954 -21.47 6.32 21.98
CA LYS A 954 -20.88 5.95 20.69
C LYS A 954 -20.04 4.69 20.83
N ALA A 955 -20.13 3.79 19.86
CA ALA A 955 -19.26 2.63 19.76
C ALA A 955 -18.82 2.39 18.31
N TYR A 956 -17.57 2.04 18.11
CA TYR A 956 -17.04 1.59 16.83
C TYR A 956 -17.29 0.09 16.66
N VAL A 957 -17.60 -0.34 15.45
CA VAL A 957 -17.76 -1.76 15.11
C VAL A 957 -17.01 -2.09 13.83
N SER A 958 -16.24 -3.18 13.85
CA SER A 958 -15.50 -3.68 12.69
C SER A 958 -15.61 -5.20 12.62
N ALA A 959 -15.68 -5.73 11.40
CA ALA A 959 -15.74 -7.15 11.09
C ALA A 959 -15.02 -7.39 9.75
N VAL A 960 -13.81 -7.92 9.80
CA VAL A 960 -12.92 -8.10 8.64
C VAL A 960 -12.27 -9.48 8.63
N LEU A 961 -11.83 -9.93 7.44
CA LEU A 961 -11.06 -11.16 7.25
C LEU A 961 -9.75 -10.87 6.51
N ASP A 962 -9.79 -10.72 5.19
CA ASP A 962 -8.62 -10.49 4.35
C ASP A 962 -8.98 -9.67 3.08
N CYS A 963 -7.95 -9.18 2.39
CA CYS A 963 -8.09 -8.57 1.07
C CYS A 963 -6.90 -8.90 0.16
N LYS A 964 -7.19 -9.11 -1.13
CA LYS A 964 -6.20 -9.55 -2.14
C LYS A 964 -6.44 -8.84 -3.46
N ASN A 965 -5.41 -8.76 -4.30
CA ASN A 965 -5.58 -8.27 -5.68
C ASN A 965 -6.52 -9.20 -6.47
N THR A 966 -7.25 -8.65 -7.43
CA THR A 966 -8.06 -9.43 -8.37
C THR A 966 -7.17 -10.42 -9.11
N GLY A 967 -7.55 -11.70 -9.11
CA GLY A 967 -6.79 -12.78 -9.75
C GLY A 967 -5.54 -13.24 -8.99
N PHE A 968 -5.29 -12.75 -7.76
CA PHE A 968 -4.16 -13.19 -6.95
C PHE A 968 -4.18 -14.72 -6.73
N ALA A 969 -3.04 -15.36 -6.98
CA ALA A 969 -2.84 -16.79 -6.80
C ALA A 969 -1.50 -17.06 -6.11
N TYR A 970 -1.55 -17.95 -5.11
CA TYR A 970 -0.42 -18.26 -4.25
C TYR A 970 -0.36 -19.75 -3.93
N ASP A 971 0.85 -20.30 -3.85
CA ASP A 971 1.10 -21.67 -3.42
C ASP A 971 1.24 -21.77 -1.90
N TYR A 972 0.12 -22.04 -1.22
CA TYR A 972 0.10 -22.22 0.24
C TYR A 972 0.82 -23.49 0.73
N SER A 973 1.30 -24.36 -0.18
CA SER A 973 2.09 -25.53 0.20
C SER A 973 3.58 -25.23 0.43
N THR A 974 4.08 -24.08 -0.03
CA THR A 974 5.47 -23.67 0.12
C THR A 974 5.75 -23.22 1.56
N PRO A 975 6.55 -23.97 2.35
CA PRO A 975 6.98 -23.52 3.66
C PRO A 975 8.10 -22.48 3.51
N GLY A 976 8.23 -21.59 4.49
CA GLY A 976 9.41 -20.73 4.61
C GLY A 976 9.12 -19.27 4.95
N GLY A 977 10.19 -18.48 4.95
CA GLY A 977 10.18 -17.07 5.26
C GLY A 977 9.69 -16.22 4.09
N PRO A 978 9.84 -14.88 4.17
CA PRO A 978 9.33 -13.97 3.17
C PRO A 978 9.88 -14.21 1.76
N VAL A 979 11.11 -14.73 1.63
CA VAL A 979 11.74 -15.03 0.34
C VAL A 979 11.09 -16.24 -0.32
N GLU A 980 10.85 -17.31 0.44
CA GLU A 980 10.16 -18.51 -0.04
C GLU A 980 8.71 -18.17 -0.42
N GLN A 981 8.07 -17.31 0.36
CA GLN A 981 6.73 -16.81 0.04
C GLN A 981 6.72 -15.99 -1.23
N ALA A 982 7.68 -15.08 -1.42
CA ALA A 982 7.78 -14.35 -2.68
C ALA A 982 7.90 -15.27 -3.90
N LYS A 983 8.63 -16.38 -3.79
CA LYS A 983 8.75 -17.40 -4.85
C LYS A 983 7.47 -18.22 -5.05
N ALA A 984 6.63 -18.32 -4.03
CA ALA A 984 5.37 -19.06 -4.04
C ALA A 984 4.19 -18.24 -4.60
N VAL A 985 4.37 -16.94 -4.88
CA VAL A 985 3.39 -16.13 -5.61
C VAL A 985 3.32 -16.62 -7.06
N ARG A 986 2.21 -17.24 -7.44
CA ARG A 986 1.95 -17.72 -8.82
C ARG A 986 1.41 -16.61 -9.71
N ASN A 987 0.55 -15.77 -9.14
CA ASN A 987 0.03 -14.56 -9.78
C ASN A 987 -0.12 -13.47 -8.71
N PRO A 988 0.58 -12.32 -8.82
CA PRO A 988 0.44 -11.23 -7.86
C PRO A 988 -0.93 -10.52 -7.94
N GLY A 989 -1.71 -10.79 -9.00
CA GLY A 989 -3.01 -10.17 -9.26
C GLY A 989 -2.87 -8.70 -9.71
N ILE A 990 -4.00 -8.12 -10.09
CA ILE A 990 -4.13 -6.73 -10.54
C ILE A 990 -5.17 -5.97 -9.71
N ALA A 991 -5.18 -4.64 -9.83
CA ALA A 991 -6.25 -3.82 -9.27
C ALA A 991 -7.61 -4.17 -9.91
N PRO A 992 -8.74 -3.99 -9.20
CA PRO A 992 -8.83 -3.52 -7.82
C PRO A 992 -8.52 -4.61 -6.79
N ILE A 993 -8.31 -4.20 -5.55
CA ILE A 993 -8.28 -5.10 -4.40
C ILE A 993 -9.71 -5.61 -4.13
N VAL A 994 -9.84 -6.92 -3.97
CA VAL A 994 -11.04 -7.61 -3.51
C VAL A 994 -10.93 -7.82 -2.00
N VAL A 995 -11.87 -7.24 -1.26
CA VAL A 995 -12.03 -7.46 0.18
C VAL A 995 -13.00 -8.62 0.39
N ASP A 996 -12.65 -9.56 1.25
CA ASP A 996 -13.55 -10.66 1.61
C ASP A 996 -14.80 -10.11 2.30
N LYS A 997 -15.98 -10.47 1.77
CA LYS A 997 -17.27 -9.98 2.28
C LYS A 997 -17.66 -10.73 3.55
N VAL A 998 -17.74 -10.01 4.66
CA VAL A 998 -18.04 -10.58 5.98
C VAL A 998 -19.48 -10.26 6.36
N SER A 999 -20.25 -11.31 6.68
CA SER A 999 -21.56 -11.23 7.29
C SER A 999 -21.48 -11.35 8.80
N TYR A 1000 -22.30 -10.59 9.52
CA TYR A 1000 -22.52 -10.78 10.96
C TYR A 1000 -23.87 -10.21 11.40
N THR A 1001 -24.36 -10.73 12.51
CA THR A 1001 -25.45 -10.17 13.29
C THR A 1001 -24.92 -9.84 14.67
N LEU A 1002 -25.07 -8.57 15.07
CA LEU A 1002 -24.77 -8.08 16.40
C LEU A 1002 -26.09 -7.93 17.17
N SER A 1003 -26.24 -8.68 18.25
CA SER A 1003 -27.43 -8.73 19.09
C SER A 1003 -27.12 -8.21 20.49
N PHE A 1004 -27.98 -7.33 20.99
CA PHE A 1004 -27.93 -6.78 22.35
C PHE A 1004 -29.02 -7.45 23.21
N PRO A 1005 -28.79 -7.63 24.52
CA PRO A 1005 -29.79 -8.17 25.46
C PRO A 1005 -30.84 -7.13 25.87
N VAL A 1006 -30.78 -5.93 25.31
CA VAL A 1006 -31.69 -4.82 25.54
C VAL A 1006 -32.08 -4.19 24.22
N GLU A 1007 -33.25 -3.56 24.20
CA GLU A 1007 -33.66 -2.70 23.11
C GLU A 1007 -32.66 -1.54 22.94
N ILE A 1008 -32.27 -1.25 21.70
CA ILE A 1008 -31.41 -0.12 21.36
C ILE A 1008 -32.15 0.84 20.43
N ASN A 1009 -31.94 2.13 20.67
CA ASN A 1009 -32.42 3.21 19.83
C ASN A 1009 -31.23 4.08 19.43
N GLY A 1010 -31.18 4.52 18.17
CA GLY A 1010 -30.05 5.28 17.67
C GLY A 1010 -29.84 5.17 16.17
N ARG A 1011 -28.57 5.17 15.77
CA ARG A 1011 -28.16 5.13 14.36
C ARG A 1011 -26.88 4.31 14.18
N PHE A 1012 -26.83 3.55 13.09
CA PHE A 1012 -25.61 2.97 12.55
C PHE A 1012 -25.17 3.75 11.31
N THR A 1013 -23.88 4.06 11.23
CA THR A 1013 -23.25 4.68 10.06
C THR A 1013 -22.06 3.84 9.60
N GLY A 1014 -22.02 3.47 8.32
CA GLY A 1014 -20.93 2.68 7.72
C GLY A 1014 -19.97 3.55 6.90
N TYR A 1015 -18.67 3.23 6.99
CA TYR A 1015 -17.60 3.94 6.30
C TYR A 1015 -16.74 2.98 5.46
N ASP A 1016 -16.30 3.45 4.29
CA ASP A 1016 -15.28 2.74 3.49
C ASP A 1016 -13.84 3.12 3.91
N PHE A 1017 -12.84 2.58 3.22
CA PHE A 1017 -11.41 2.82 3.50
C PHE A 1017 -10.95 4.27 3.30
N ALA A 1018 -11.68 5.07 2.52
CA ALA A 1018 -11.47 6.51 2.36
C ALA A 1018 -12.20 7.33 3.44
N LEU A 1019 -12.83 6.66 4.43
CA LEU A 1019 -13.67 7.27 5.46
C LEU A 1019 -14.85 8.05 4.92
N ARG A 1020 -15.38 7.55 3.81
CA ARG A 1020 -16.58 8.04 3.17
C ARG A 1020 -17.77 7.32 3.76
N GLN A 1021 -18.78 8.06 4.19
CA GLN A 1021 -20.01 7.46 4.70
C GLN A 1021 -20.78 6.75 3.57
N THR A 1022 -20.79 5.43 3.55
CA THR A 1022 -21.43 4.62 2.50
C THR A 1022 -22.81 4.10 2.89
N GLU A 1023 -23.07 3.96 4.19
CA GLU A 1023 -24.32 3.41 4.73
C GLU A 1023 -24.82 4.22 5.93
N GLU A 1024 -26.14 4.33 6.10
CA GLU A 1024 -26.78 4.89 7.29
C GLU A 1024 -28.09 4.16 7.55
N ASN A 1025 -28.31 3.70 8.78
CA ASN A 1025 -29.56 3.09 9.21
C ASN A 1025 -29.99 3.64 10.57
N THR A 1026 -31.26 4.03 10.68
CA THR A 1026 -31.87 4.35 11.98
C THR A 1026 -32.26 3.05 12.69
N ILE A 1027 -32.01 3.00 13.99
CA ILE A 1027 -32.33 1.87 14.85
C ILE A 1027 -33.39 2.33 15.83
N THR A 1028 -34.57 1.72 15.79
CA THR A 1028 -35.70 2.08 16.65
C THR A 1028 -36.40 0.83 17.17
N GLY A 1029 -36.43 0.63 18.48
CA GLY A 1029 -37.17 -0.46 19.11
C GLY A 1029 -36.65 -1.86 18.79
N GLN A 1030 -35.41 -2.00 18.32
CA GLN A 1030 -34.80 -3.29 17.95
C GLN A 1030 -33.60 -3.56 18.83
N ASN A 1031 -33.18 -4.83 18.95
CA ASN A 1031 -31.97 -5.21 19.67
C ASN A 1031 -30.92 -5.87 18.77
N THR A 1032 -31.07 -5.78 17.45
CA THR A 1032 -30.21 -6.48 16.49
C THR A 1032 -29.75 -5.58 15.35
N ILE A 1033 -28.54 -5.82 14.88
CA ILE A 1033 -27.94 -5.14 13.73
C ILE A 1033 -27.39 -6.22 12.80
N ARG A 1034 -28.07 -6.41 11.68
CA ARG A 1034 -27.73 -7.43 10.67
C ARG A 1034 -26.94 -6.81 9.54
N LYS A 1035 -25.81 -7.41 9.20
CA LYS A 1035 -24.91 -6.95 8.15
C LYS A 1035 -24.59 -8.11 7.20
N PRO A 1036 -25.32 -8.25 6.08
CA PRO A 1036 -25.03 -9.28 5.08
C PRO A 1036 -23.91 -8.83 4.14
N GLU A 1037 -22.93 -9.71 3.91
CA GLU A 1037 -21.90 -9.64 2.86
C GLU A 1037 -21.31 -8.23 2.61
N GLN A 1038 -20.83 -7.57 3.66
CA GLN A 1038 -20.34 -6.19 3.58
C GLN A 1038 -18.80 -6.11 3.54
N THR A 1039 -18.30 -4.96 3.07
CA THR A 1039 -16.86 -4.62 2.97
C THR A 1039 -16.55 -3.27 3.62
N LEU A 1040 -17.33 -2.85 4.62
CA LEU A 1040 -17.10 -1.64 5.38
C LEU A 1040 -15.74 -1.72 6.06
N TRP A 1041 -15.02 -0.60 6.03
CA TRP A 1041 -13.81 -0.44 6.81
C TRP A 1041 -14.14 -0.26 8.29
N MET A 1042 -15.23 0.47 8.60
CA MET A 1042 -15.68 0.73 9.96
C MET A 1042 -17.17 1.04 10.01
N GLY A 1043 -17.84 0.65 11.09
CA GLY A 1043 -19.15 1.14 11.48
C GLY A 1043 -19.08 2.01 12.75
N LEU A 1044 -19.97 2.98 12.85
CA LEU A 1044 -20.20 3.80 14.04
C LEU A 1044 -21.65 3.60 14.51
N LEU A 1045 -21.80 3.14 15.75
CA LEU A 1045 -23.07 3.08 16.45
C LEU A 1045 -23.21 4.32 17.34
N GLU A 1046 -24.27 5.08 17.14
CA GLU A 1046 -24.64 6.22 17.96
C GLU A 1046 -25.95 5.91 18.68
N PHE A 1047 -25.89 5.73 20.00
CA PHE A 1047 -27.05 5.39 20.82
C PHE A 1047 -27.79 6.65 21.26
N SER A 1048 -29.08 6.74 20.96
CA SER A 1048 -29.99 7.75 21.53
C SER A 1048 -30.68 7.24 22.80
N GLY A 1049 -30.79 5.92 22.98
CA GLY A 1049 -31.33 5.31 24.19
C GLY A 1049 -31.20 3.79 24.21
N ARG A 1050 -31.32 3.20 25.40
CA ARG A 1050 -31.44 1.75 25.63
C ARG A 1050 -32.74 1.52 26.39
N GLY A 1051 -33.55 0.58 25.92
CA GLY A 1051 -34.90 0.32 26.44
C GLY A 1051 -34.96 -0.91 27.34
N LYS A 1052 -36.07 -1.65 27.24
CA LYS A 1052 -36.32 -2.87 28.02
C LYS A 1052 -35.39 -4.02 27.64
N ASN A 1053 -35.29 -5.01 28.52
CA ASN A 1053 -34.64 -6.29 28.20
C ASN A 1053 -35.34 -6.98 27.02
N MET A 1054 -34.55 -7.62 26.18
CA MET A 1054 -35.00 -8.28 24.95
C MET A 1054 -34.29 -9.64 24.82
N ASP A 1055 -34.98 -10.62 24.27
CA ASP A 1055 -34.35 -11.89 23.91
C ASP A 1055 -33.31 -11.67 22.82
N VAL A 1056 -32.13 -12.25 23.01
CA VAL A 1056 -31.02 -12.15 22.07
C VAL A 1056 -31.33 -13.03 20.85
N ALA A 1057 -31.38 -12.43 19.67
CA ALA A 1057 -31.54 -13.20 18.44
C ALA A 1057 -30.20 -13.83 18.03
N VAL A 1058 -30.25 -15.09 17.63
CA VAL A 1058 -29.12 -15.80 17.01
C VAL A 1058 -29.52 -16.16 15.60
N ASP A 1059 -28.96 -15.45 14.63
CA ASP A 1059 -29.17 -15.76 13.22
C ASP A 1059 -28.33 -16.97 12.81
N PRO A 1060 -28.86 -17.86 11.94
CA PRO A 1060 -28.11 -18.99 11.43
C PRO A 1060 -26.87 -18.49 10.69
N SER A 1061 -25.75 -19.18 10.85
CA SER A 1061 -24.51 -18.86 10.16
C SER A 1061 -24.42 -19.70 8.88
N PRO A 1062 -24.78 -19.15 7.71
CA PRO A 1062 -24.79 -19.89 6.44
C PRO A 1062 -23.34 -20.23 6.05
N GLY A 1063 -22.86 -21.40 6.48
CA GLY A 1063 -21.51 -21.88 6.15
C GLY A 1063 -20.63 -22.28 7.33
N VAL A 1064 -21.09 -22.18 8.59
CA VAL A 1064 -20.25 -22.54 9.76
C VAL A 1064 -20.19 -24.04 10.05
N ASN A 1065 -20.97 -24.89 9.36
CA ASN A 1065 -20.76 -26.35 9.32
C ASN A 1065 -21.52 -26.96 8.15
N THR A 1066 -20.95 -26.95 6.93
CA THR A 1066 -21.27 -27.93 5.86
C THR A 1066 -20.39 -27.69 4.64
N ILE A 1067 -19.22 -28.34 4.57
CA ILE A 1067 -18.77 -29.00 3.34
C ILE A 1067 -18.14 -30.33 3.76
N ALA A 1068 -19.00 -31.30 4.12
CA ALA A 1068 -18.72 -32.66 3.69
C ALA A 1068 -18.83 -32.60 2.15
N ALA A 1069 -17.70 -32.52 1.47
CA ALA A 1069 -17.68 -32.69 0.03
C ALA A 1069 -18.15 -34.12 -0.24
N LYS A 1070 -19.43 -34.30 -0.52
CA LYS A 1070 -19.94 -35.48 -1.21
C LYS A 1070 -19.42 -35.42 -2.64
N GLY A 1071 -18.14 -35.73 -2.82
CA GLY A 1071 -17.65 -36.22 -4.09
C GLY A 1071 -18.19 -37.63 -4.24
N GLU A 1072 -19.06 -37.87 -5.22
CA GLU A 1072 -19.43 -39.21 -5.62
C GLU A 1072 -18.15 -40.00 -5.95
N ILE A 1073 -17.99 -41.14 -5.28
CA ILE A 1073 -16.89 -42.07 -5.49
C ILE A 1073 -17.07 -42.68 -6.89
N LYS A 1074 -16.16 -42.38 -7.82
CA LYS A 1074 -15.98 -43.23 -8.99
C LYS A 1074 -15.24 -44.49 -8.53
N GLU A 1075 -15.79 -45.67 -8.82
CA GLU A 1075 -15.28 -47.00 -8.43
C GLU A 1075 -13.80 -47.28 -8.83
N THR A 1076 -13.17 -46.39 -9.59
CA THR A 1076 -11.80 -46.54 -10.12
C THR A 1076 -10.67 -46.10 -9.18
N GLU A 1077 -10.97 -45.63 -7.96
CA GLU A 1077 -10.00 -45.02 -7.04
C GLU A 1077 -9.29 -46.01 -6.07
N THR A 1078 -9.68 -47.29 -6.07
CA THR A 1078 -9.00 -48.36 -5.33
C THR A 1078 -8.53 -49.43 -6.32
N THR A 1079 -7.22 -49.60 -6.45
CA THR A 1079 -6.58 -50.53 -7.39
C THR A 1079 -6.70 -52.01 -6.99
N ASP A 1080 -6.82 -52.33 -5.70
CA ASP A 1080 -7.08 -53.70 -5.22
C ASP A 1080 -7.74 -53.72 -3.82
N LEU A 1081 -9.03 -54.03 -3.76
CA LEU A 1081 -9.79 -54.10 -2.51
C LEU A 1081 -9.34 -55.25 -1.58
N LYS A 1082 -8.65 -56.27 -2.10
CA LYS A 1082 -8.18 -57.43 -1.29
C LYS A 1082 -7.05 -57.04 -0.33
N LEU A 1083 -6.31 -55.97 -0.63
CA LEU A 1083 -5.19 -55.49 0.19
C LEU A 1083 -5.62 -54.69 1.43
N ALA A 1084 -6.92 -54.44 1.62
CA ALA A 1084 -7.44 -53.66 2.75
C ALA A 1084 -7.20 -54.32 4.13
N GLY A 1085 -6.95 -55.64 4.17
CA GLY A 1085 -6.66 -56.38 5.40
C GLY A 1085 -5.18 -56.37 5.83
N ILE A 1086 -4.28 -55.78 5.04
CA ILE A 1086 -2.85 -55.68 5.36
C ILE A 1086 -2.62 -54.43 6.21
N PHE A 1087 -1.86 -54.58 7.30
CA PHE A 1087 -1.51 -53.46 8.19
C PHE A 1087 -0.92 -52.28 7.41
N ASN A 1088 -1.53 -51.11 7.53
CA ASN A 1088 -1.02 -49.85 7.00
C ASN A 1088 -0.74 -48.91 8.17
N PRO A 1089 0.47 -48.34 8.31
CA PRO A 1089 0.76 -47.40 9.39
C PRO A 1089 -0.13 -46.14 9.33
N LEU A 1090 -0.68 -45.79 8.16
CA LEU A 1090 -1.60 -44.67 7.95
C LEU A 1090 -3.05 -45.20 7.96
N PRO A 1091 -3.81 -45.05 9.06
CA PRO A 1091 -5.11 -45.74 9.23
C PRO A 1091 -6.22 -45.26 8.29
N ALA A 1092 -6.03 -44.11 7.63
CA ALA A 1092 -6.96 -43.60 6.61
C ALA A 1092 -6.77 -44.26 5.23
N LEU A 1093 -5.72 -45.08 5.05
CA LEU A 1093 -5.30 -45.64 3.78
C LEU A 1093 -5.30 -47.17 3.77
N SER A 1094 -5.59 -47.72 2.60
CA SER A 1094 -5.35 -49.12 2.23
C SER A 1094 -4.18 -49.18 1.24
N TRP A 1095 -3.39 -50.26 1.28
CA TRP A 1095 -2.34 -50.50 0.28
C TRP A 1095 -2.89 -50.62 -1.15
N GLY A 1096 -4.16 -50.97 -1.30
CA GLY A 1096 -4.86 -51.00 -2.57
C GLY A 1096 -5.29 -49.63 -3.09
N ASP A 1097 -5.15 -48.55 -2.33
CA ASP A 1097 -5.54 -47.21 -2.77
C ASP A 1097 -4.66 -46.72 -3.92
N ASN A 1098 -5.28 -46.07 -4.91
CA ASN A 1098 -4.51 -45.37 -5.93
C ASN A 1098 -3.96 -44.04 -5.42
N TYR A 1099 -3.04 -43.42 -6.17
CA TYR A 1099 -2.39 -42.18 -5.74
C TYR A 1099 -3.40 -41.07 -5.41
N ASN A 1100 -4.44 -40.93 -6.23
CA ASN A 1100 -5.43 -39.87 -6.09
C ASN A 1100 -6.29 -40.02 -4.83
N ARG A 1101 -6.75 -41.25 -4.53
CA ARG A 1101 -7.50 -41.55 -3.32
C ARG A 1101 -6.65 -41.33 -2.08
N ALA A 1102 -5.41 -41.82 -2.10
CA ALA A 1102 -4.51 -41.70 -0.97
C ALA A 1102 -4.15 -40.25 -0.69
N HIS A 1103 -3.87 -39.46 -1.74
CA HIS A 1103 -3.61 -38.03 -1.62
C HIS A 1103 -4.79 -37.29 -1.04
N ARG A 1104 -6.00 -37.51 -1.57
CA ARG A 1104 -7.23 -36.92 -1.04
C ARG A 1104 -7.47 -37.30 0.43
N SER A 1105 -7.34 -38.59 0.76
CA SER A 1105 -7.59 -39.10 2.12
C SER A 1105 -6.58 -38.58 3.13
N LEU A 1106 -5.31 -38.42 2.74
CA LEU A 1106 -4.31 -37.78 3.59
C LEU A 1106 -4.53 -36.27 3.67
N ARG A 1107 -4.83 -35.61 2.55
CA ARG A 1107 -5.08 -34.16 2.50
C ARG A 1107 -6.28 -33.74 3.34
N ASP A 1108 -7.38 -34.47 3.21
CA ASP A 1108 -8.67 -34.13 3.81
C ASP A 1108 -8.88 -34.86 5.15
N GLY A 1109 -7.98 -35.79 5.50
CA GLY A 1109 -8.02 -36.59 6.72
C GLY A 1109 -7.47 -35.90 7.96
N THR A 1110 -7.64 -36.57 9.09
CA THR A 1110 -7.39 -36.05 10.45
C THR A 1110 -5.93 -36.11 10.91
N ILE A 1111 -5.00 -36.62 10.09
CA ILE A 1111 -3.58 -36.72 10.44
C ILE A 1111 -2.99 -35.32 10.58
N VAL A 1112 -2.60 -34.97 11.81
CA VAL A 1112 -1.91 -33.71 12.13
C VAL A 1112 -0.53 -33.71 11.48
N ARG A 1113 -0.24 -32.69 10.68
CA ARG A 1113 0.99 -32.52 9.89
C ARG A 1113 1.22 -31.04 9.57
N THR A 1114 2.46 -30.65 9.30
CA THR A 1114 2.80 -29.27 8.92
C THR A 1114 2.65 -29.02 7.43
N SER A 1115 2.87 -30.03 6.59
CA SER A 1115 2.59 -29.95 5.16
C SER A 1115 2.33 -31.33 4.53
N ILE A 1116 1.76 -31.30 3.33
CA ILE A 1116 1.62 -32.44 2.41
C ILE A 1116 2.05 -31.96 1.02
N THR A 1117 2.80 -32.76 0.26
CA THR A 1117 3.16 -32.42 -1.12
C THR A 1117 1.92 -32.20 -1.98
N PRO A 1118 1.91 -31.29 -2.97
CA PRO A 1118 0.79 -31.14 -3.90
C PRO A 1118 0.43 -32.45 -4.60
N GLN A 1119 -0.82 -32.56 -5.06
CA GLN A 1119 -1.24 -33.71 -5.87
C GLN A 1119 -0.54 -33.66 -7.24
N GLU A 1120 0.22 -34.70 -7.55
CA GLU A 1120 0.92 -34.89 -8.83
C GLU A 1120 -0.06 -35.40 -9.89
N LEU A 1121 -0.45 -34.49 -10.79
CA LEU A 1121 -1.46 -34.72 -11.84
C LEU A 1121 -0.87 -35.34 -13.13
N SER A 1122 0.45 -35.47 -13.25
CA SER A 1122 1.07 -36.12 -14.42
C SER A 1122 0.92 -37.63 -14.39
N ASP A 1123 0.94 -38.28 -15.56
CA ASP A 1123 0.85 -39.76 -15.70
C ASP A 1123 2.18 -40.48 -15.42
N LYS A 1124 3.02 -39.93 -14.55
CA LYS A 1124 4.31 -40.54 -14.20
C LYS A 1124 4.08 -41.92 -13.54
N PRO A 1125 4.88 -42.94 -13.91
CA PRO A 1125 4.74 -44.29 -13.36
C PRO A 1125 5.14 -44.39 -11.89
N SER A 1126 5.89 -43.42 -11.34
CA SER A 1126 6.15 -43.34 -9.90
C SER A 1126 5.78 -41.98 -9.35
N LYS A 1127 5.05 -41.99 -8.23
CA LYS A 1127 4.58 -40.80 -7.52
C LYS A 1127 4.84 -40.96 -6.04
N THR A 1128 5.06 -39.85 -5.33
CA THR A 1128 5.25 -39.86 -3.87
C THR A 1128 4.38 -38.78 -3.23
N ILE A 1129 3.80 -39.10 -2.07
CA ILE A 1129 3.10 -38.17 -1.21
C ILE A 1129 3.95 -38.00 0.05
N SER A 1130 4.53 -36.82 0.26
CA SER A 1130 5.33 -36.54 1.46
C SER A 1130 4.53 -35.71 2.45
N LEU A 1131 4.47 -36.13 3.70
CA LEU A 1131 3.95 -35.41 4.85
C LEU A 1131 5.11 -34.96 5.72
N LYS A 1132 5.10 -33.69 6.16
CA LYS A 1132 6.12 -33.16 7.08
C LYS A 1132 5.60 -33.07 8.50
N GLU A 1133 6.44 -33.44 9.47
CA GLU A 1133 6.11 -33.42 10.91
C GLU A 1133 4.75 -34.05 11.23
N ALA A 1134 4.42 -35.17 10.56
CA ALA A 1134 3.19 -35.90 10.78
C ALA A 1134 3.27 -36.73 12.07
N SER A 1135 2.25 -36.62 12.92
CA SER A 1135 2.18 -37.40 14.17
C SER A 1135 1.41 -38.68 13.94
N LEU A 1136 2.13 -39.81 13.83
CA LEU A 1136 1.54 -41.10 13.47
C LEU A 1136 1.93 -42.23 14.43
N LEU A 1137 3.14 -42.78 14.26
CA LEU A 1137 3.62 -43.90 15.04
C LEU A 1137 4.15 -43.38 16.39
N LEU A 1138 3.58 -43.89 17.49
CA LEU A 1138 3.93 -43.49 18.87
C LEU A 1138 3.63 -42.03 19.22
N GLY A 1139 2.85 -41.31 18.39
CA GLY A 1139 2.59 -39.88 18.57
C GLY A 1139 3.82 -38.99 18.38
N MET A 1140 4.88 -39.52 17.75
CA MET A 1140 6.12 -38.80 17.52
C MET A 1140 6.08 -38.08 16.16
N PRO A 1141 6.50 -36.80 16.10
CA PRO A 1141 6.61 -36.08 14.83
C PRO A 1141 7.56 -36.79 13.88
N SER A 1142 7.11 -37.00 12.65
CA SER A 1142 7.84 -37.76 11.64
C SER A 1142 7.60 -37.22 10.24
N ASP A 1143 8.61 -37.25 9.40
CA ASP A 1143 8.46 -37.07 7.96
C ASP A 1143 8.04 -38.40 7.32
N ILE A 1144 6.97 -38.40 6.55
CA ILE A 1144 6.37 -39.61 5.97
C ILE A 1144 6.30 -39.50 4.46
N ASP A 1145 6.87 -40.46 3.74
CA ASP A 1145 6.76 -40.59 2.29
C ASP A 1145 5.92 -41.82 1.94
N VAL A 1146 4.79 -41.62 1.27
CA VAL A 1146 3.95 -42.69 0.69
C VAL A 1146 4.26 -42.78 -0.79
N ILE A 1147 4.84 -43.90 -1.23
CA ILE A 1147 5.39 -44.09 -2.56
C ILE A 1147 4.48 -45.02 -3.36
N PHE A 1148 4.23 -44.62 -4.60
CA PHE A 1148 3.40 -45.31 -5.58
C PHE A 1148 4.24 -45.73 -6.79
N SER A 1149 3.94 -46.91 -7.32
CA SER A 1149 4.51 -47.47 -8.55
C SER A 1149 3.34 -48.01 -9.40
N GLU A 1150 3.23 -47.55 -10.65
CA GLU A 1150 2.11 -47.83 -11.55
C GLU A 1150 0.73 -47.56 -10.90
N ASP A 1151 0.63 -46.43 -10.18
CA ASP A 1151 -0.55 -45.99 -9.43
C ASP A 1151 -0.97 -46.92 -8.26
N LYS A 1152 -0.10 -47.86 -7.86
CA LYS A 1152 -0.28 -48.72 -6.68
C LYS A 1152 0.67 -48.32 -5.57
N MET A 1153 0.18 -48.24 -4.34
CA MET A 1153 1.03 -47.97 -3.18
C MET A 1153 2.01 -49.14 -2.96
N SER A 1154 3.31 -48.86 -3.02
CA SER A 1154 4.35 -49.88 -2.93
C SER A 1154 5.17 -49.77 -1.64
N GLN A 1155 5.30 -48.55 -1.09
CA GLN A 1155 6.09 -48.32 0.11
C GLN A 1155 5.58 -47.13 0.93
N ILE A 1156 5.75 -47.21 2.26
CA ILE A 1156 5.66 -46.07 3.17
C ILE A 1156 6.99 -45.97 3.93
N ALA A 1157 7.64 -44.82 3.89
CA ALA A 1157 8.84 -44.53 4.67
C ALA A 1157 8.52 -43.46 5.72
N VAL A 1158 8.99 -43.66 6.94
CA VAL A 1158 8.82 -42.76 8.09
C VAL A 1158 10.20 -42.45 8.63
N THR A 1159 10.53 -41.16 8.73
CA THR A 1159 11.76 -40.67 9.36
C THR A 1159 11.37 -39.84 10.57
N PHE A 1160 11.74 -40.28 11.77
CA PHE A 1160 11.38 -39.56 12.98
C PHE A 1160 12.20 -38.27 13.08
N THR A 1161 11.54 -37.13 13.25
CA THR A 1161 12.21 -35.83 13.46
C THR A 1161 12.59 -35.64 14.93
N GLN A 1162 11.87 -36.33 15.84
CA GLN A 1162 12.22 -36.52 17.24
C GLN A 1162 12.15 -38.01 17.58
N ALA A 1163 13.24 -38.73 17.29
CA ALA A 1163 13.25 -40.17 17.40
C ALA A 1163 13.14 -40.67 18.86
N PRO A 1164 12.32 -41.70 19.12
CA PRO A 1164 12.44 -42.46 20.37
C PRO A 1164 13.77 -43.23 20.41
N SER A 1165 14.13 -43.81 21.55
CA SER A 1165 15.26 -44.74 21.57
C SER A 1165 15.01 -45.89 20.61
N PHE A 1166 16.05 -46.33 19.88
CA PHE A 1166 15.88 -47.41 18.89
C PHE A 1166 15.43 -48.72 19.56
N ALA A 1167 15.88 -48.98 20.79
CA ALA A 1167 15.44 -50.11 21.59
C ALA A 1167 13.93 -50.06 21.90
N ASP A 1168 13.38 -48.90 22.27
CA ASP A 1168 11.94 -48.74 22.54
C ASP A 1168 11.10 -48.93 21.28
N LEU A 1169 11.57 -48.40 20.15
CA LEU A 1169 10.91 -48.61 18.86
C LEU A 1169 10.89 -50.10 18.49
N VAL A 1170 12.04 -50.78 18.60
CA VAL A 1170 12.16 -52.22 18.32
C VAL A 1170 11.27 -53.04 19.27
N ALA A 1171 11.22 -52.71 20.56
CA ALA A 1171 10.38 -53.40 21.54
C ALA A 1171 8.89 -53.30 21.18
N LYS A 1172 8.41 -52.09 20.82
CA LYS A 1172 7.03 -51.88 20.38
C LYS A 1172 6.72 -52.56 19.05
N CYS A 1173 7.67 -52.60 18.12
CA CYS A 1173 7.50 -53.35 16.88
C CYS A 1173 7.48 -54.87 17.12
N LYS A 1174 8.22 -55.38 18.10
CA LYS A 1174 8.15 -56.80 18.52
C LYS A 1174 6.78 -57.14 19.12
N GLU A 1175 6.19 -56.24 19.87
CA GLU A 1175 4.82 -56.39 20.38
C GLU A 1175 3.78 -56.38 19.25
N ALA A 1176 3.91 -55.44 18.30
CA ALA A 1176 2.95 -55.26 17.21
C ALA A 1176 3.05 -56.32 16.09
N PHE A 1177 4.26 -56.78 15.77
CA PHE A 1177 4.53 -57.61 14.59
C PHE A 1177 5.20 -58.96 14.92
N GLY A 1178 5.48 -59.25 16.19
CA GLY A 1178 6.15 -60.48 16.62
C GLY A 1178 7.67 -60.45 16.46
N LYS A 1179 8.29 -61.63 16.47
CA LYS A 1179 9.75 -61.78 16.40
C LYS A 1179 10.29 -61.32 15.02
N PRO A 1180 11.37 -60.52 14.96
CA PRO A 1180 11.95 -60.09 13.69
C PRO A 1180 12.54 -61.28 12.91
N VAL A 1181 12.48 -61.19 11.59
CA VAL A 1181 13.13 -62.14 10.67
C VAL A 1181 14.63 -61.87 10.54
N ARG A 1182 15.07 -60.64 10.85
CA ARG A 1182 16.48 -60.24 10.92
C ARG A 1182 16.66 -59.16 11.98
N GLU A 1183 17.68 -59.29 12.82
CA GLU A 1183 18.00 -58.30 13.87
C GLU A 1183 19.52 -58.13 13.94
N LYS A 1184 20.00 -56.93 13.59
CA LYS A 1184 21.38 -56.48 13.76
C LYS A 1184 21.34 -55.17 14.53
N ILE A 1185 21.68 -55.20 15.82
CA ILE A 1185 21.82 -54.00 16.64
C ILE A 1185 23.30 -53.83 16.94
N VAL A 1186 23.83 -52.63 16.74
CA VAL A 1186 25.25 -52.31 16.91
C VAL A 1186 25.39 -51.17 17.91
N ASP A 1187 26.43 -51.25 18.76
CA ASP A 1187 26.68 -50.26 19.80
C ASP A 1187 27.68 -49.15 19.33
N VAL A 1188 28.09 -49.20 18.07
CA VAL A 1188 29.05 -48.26 17.46
C VAL A 1188 28.29 -47.21 16.66
N ALA A 1189 28.38 -45.94 17.05
CA ALA A 1189 27.60 -44.83 16.48
C ALA A 1189 27.75 -44.61 14.95
N SER A 1190 28.82 -45.14 14.33
CA SER A 1190 29.05 -45.06 12.89
C SER A 1190 28.48 -46.23 12.08
N GLU A 1191 28.05 -47.31 12.75
CA GLU A 1191 27.42 -48.44 12.10
C GLU A 1191 25.89 -48.34 12.18
N GLN A 1192 25.19 -48.84 11.16
CA GLN A 1192 23.73 -48.84 11.14
C GLN A 1192 23.18 -50.06 11.88
N SER A 1193 22.33 -49.81 12.88
CA SER A 1193 21.43 -50.81 13.45
C SER A 1193 20.25 -51.02 12.49
N GLU A 1194 19.86 -52.28 12.27
CA GLU A 1194 18.77 -52.67 11.37
C GLU A 1194 17.99 -53.86 11.95
N VAL A 1195 16.67 -53.72 12.04
CA VAL A 1195 15.76 -54.80 12.45
C VAL A 1195 14.62 -54.91 11.44
N GLN A 1196 14.28 -56.13 11.05
CA GLN A 1196 13.31 -56.39 10.00
C GLN A 1196 12.27 -57.43 10.42
N TRP A 1197 11.01 -57.16 10.10
CA TRP A 1197 9.86 -58.04 10.31
C TRP A 1197 9.20 -58.36 8.96
N SER A 1198 8.61 -59.55 8.87
CA SER A 1198 7.79 -59.95 7.72
C SER A 1198 6.42 -60.40 8.22
N VAL A 1199 5.39 -59.66 7.85
CA VAL A 1199 4.00 -59.92 8.24
C VAL A 1199 3.28 -60.51 7.02
N LYS A 1200 2.96 -61.80 7.08
CA LYS A 1200 2.23 -62.50 6.00
C LYS A 1200 0.73 -62.50 6.27
N LYS A 1201 -0.05 -62.15 5.25
CA LYS A 1201 -1.50 -62.35 5.16
C LYS A 1201 -1.83 -63.12 3.87
N THR A 1202 -3.06 -63.60 3.74
CA THR A 1202 -3.49 -64.42 2.59
C THR A 1202 -3.35 -63.66 1.26
N GLU A 1203 -3.43 -62.33 1.32
CA GLU A 1203 -3.49 -61.42 0.17
C GLU A 1203 -2.16 -60.68 -0.12
N GLY A 1204 -1.12 -60.85 0.72
CA GLY A 1204 0.18 -60.21 0.51
C GLY A 1204 1.15 -60.31 1.69
N THR A 1205 2.42 -59.98 1.47
CA THR A 1205 3.46 -59.95 2.51
C THR A 1205 3.94 -58.51 2.72
N LEU A 1206 3.88 -58.00 3.95
CA LEU A 1206 4.44 -56.69 4.30
C LEU A 1206 5.81 -56.87 4.96
N LEU A 1207 6.84 -56.24 4.39
CA LEU A 1207 8.18 -56.19 4.94
C LEU A 1207 8.37 -54.86 5.68
N ILE A 1208 8.74 -54.92 6.95
CA ILE A 1208 8.91 -53.75 7.82
C ILE A 1208 10.37 -53.70 8.24
N THR A 1209 11.07 -52.61 7.98
CA THR A 1209 12.48 -52.42 8.37
C THR A 1209 12.62 -51.18 9.22
N ALA A 1210 13.16 -51.32 10.43
CA ALA A 1210 13.61 -50.23 11.29
C ALA A 1210 15.13 -50.07 11.14
N THR A 1211 15.62 -48.84 11.01
CA THR A 1211 17.06 -48.56 11.00
C THR A 1211 17.40 -47.40 11.91
N GLU A 1212 18.56 -47.46 12.56
CA GLU A 1212 19.16 -46.32 13.27
C GLU A 1212 20.63 -46.20 12.87
N VAL A 1213 21.04 -44.96 12.56
CA VAL A 1213 22.43 -44.60 12.33
C VAL A 1213 22.62 -43.14 12.73
N GLN A 1214 23.62 -42.86 13.57
CA GLN A 1214 23.93 -41.51 14.06
C GLN A 1214 22.72 -40.76 14.64
N GLY A 1215 21.84 -41.47 15.36
CA GLY A 1215 20.64 -40.90 15.98
C GLY A 1215 19.46 -40.65 15.02
N VAL A 1216 19.60 -40.98 13.72
CA VAL A 1216 18.49 -40.90 12.76
C VAL A 1216 17.77 -42.24 12.74
N VAL A 1217 16.53 -42.25 13.22
CA VAL A 1217 15.68 -43.44 13.23
C VAL A 1217 14.69 -43.39 12.07
N ARG A 1218 14.61 -44.48 11.30
CA ARG A 1218 13.69 -44.64 10.17
C ARG A 1218 12.93 -45.95 10.25
N MET A 1219 11.68 -45.93 9.78
CA MET A 1219 10.85 -47.10 9.56
C MET A 1219 10.45 -47.14 8.09
N ARG A 1220 10.58 -48.31 7.45
CA ARG A 1220 10.14 -48.53 6.08
C ARG A 1220 9.19 -49.71 6.03
N TYR A 1221 8.03 -49.51 5.42
CA TYR A 1221 7.02 -50.52 5.17
C TYR A 1221 6.96 -50.75 3.67
N VAL A 1222 7.28 -51.94 3.19
CA VAL A 1222 7.31 -52.29 1.76
C VAL A 1222 6.35 -53.44 1.52
N LEU A 1223 5.41 -53.25 0.61
CA LEU A 1223 4.51 -54.31 0.19
C LEU A 1223 5.25 -55.23 -0.79
N GLY A 1224 5.42 -56.50 -0.39
CA GLY A 1224 5.99 -57.55 -1.24
C GLY A 1224 4.98 -58.04 -2.29
N LYS A 1225 5.51 -58.60 -3.38
CA LYS A 1225 4.71 -59.20 -4.46
C LYS A 1225 3.88 -60.40 -4.00
#